data_AF-A0A3D3UZ83-F1
#
_entry.id   AF-A0A3D3UZ83-F1
#
_cell.length_a   1.000
_cell.length_b   1.000
_cell.length_c   1.000
_cell.angle_alpha   90.00
_cell.angle_beta   90.00
_cell.angle_gamma   90.00
#
_symmetry.space_group_name_H-M   'P 1'
#
loop_
_entity.id
_entity.type
_entity.pdbx_description
1 polymer ?
#
loop_
_entity_poly.entity_id
_entity_poly.type
_entity_poly.pdbx_seq_one_letter_code
_entity_poly.pdbx_strand_id
1 'polypeptide(L)'
;MIEAHSKRRGPFFLIMTILWLLCAFVPVKVRGAQEQKPAGKLKTLDEIVKTLPRFDVSGRVVDKAGEPIAGAEVWLYYARGHNGLRDRLAGHVKTPDDGTFLFEKAVVWEPKTEPEARHIPHYIVIAKHPDHGIYFTKLYEGEPAEDIQIAITQNAFGKEKKKTRTITIKDKQGNPVAGAKVYLCGARLLQSDRDKLDRKYHYIRFMQDLGIISGVTDEQGKITLTRVSDGNYWAKKEGYMRTWIPGNKGIMFTGAYVSGKVSYPDGTPAAGAAVSYVYHGNRLVWDEVTIADANGHYAFENVPASGFYYSWMNPDDEAGAPGRGGLVASDLRLDSPFLSKKETFTIKAGDKLEKKLTFEEGIKLAGTVIDLTTDKPAARMQMRMLIETGQRYLDTKPVATDENGHFETSVAPGSSVRFSWEESRAEGDYLIDEQWQRQGNYQPSFRKTVTENEEDLVFKIKLVPIKSLSGRVVDQSGEGVAYATVWFHADVPSAKADEAGAFELKAVFAERDFNLFAESSDGLLAGLANFKAGAETAKIALSATRTYAGEVTNTDGLPAGNLKFYLDLRLNDDNIYRVRREPTTDDEGKFTVKNLCPQALYYAWWSSDHEDNRDYDYGNADIDLAKLGPDEPIRFEAKQYLNTLMGKVVDDQGSPVAKASIRIVSYTMMQQDERRKQYATDESGEFEIPRLAPGEAELIITAKGYLTKRCRAETDSFDFEAVLKSDTGQRSYRIKVVDDDDKPLANVPVLLRISKRGKDEKQFQKETTKAMTDAEGVVAFELQMDSDKYVYSGGMIECDLE
;
A
#
# COMPACT_ATOMS: atom_id res chain seq x y z
N MET A 1 35.97 60.71 23.13
CA MET A 1 35.14 61.91 22.98
C MET A 1 33.79 61.55 23.58
N ILE A 2 33.37 61.96 24.79
CA ILE A 2 33.65 63.08 25.71
C ILE A 2 33.62 62.47 27.14
N GLU A 3 34.75 62.45 27.86
CA GLU A 3 35.06 63.22 29.11
C GLU A 3 34.19 62.89 30.35
N ALA A 4 34.73 62.25 31.40
CA ALA A 4 35.54 62.77 32.55
C ALA A 4 34.62 63.18 33.73
N HIS A 5 34.82 62.78 35.00
CA HIS A 5 36.00 62.80 35.89
C HIS A 5 36.05 61.55 36.79
N SER A 6 37.17 60.87 37.11
CA SER A 6 38.44 61.26 37.75
C SER A 6 38.35 61.71 39.23
N LYS A 7 38.72 60.81 40.16
CA LYS A 7 39.93 60.90 41.04
C LYS A 7 39.96 59.73 42.06
N ARG A 8 40.96 58.84 41.96
CA ARG A 8 42.17 58.70 42.83
C ARG A 8 41.88 57.97 44.17
N ARG A 9 42.66 57.03 44.71
CA ARG A 9 44.09 56.58 44.64
C ARG A 9 44.14 55.19 45.36
N GLY A 10 44.70 54.10 44.79
CA GLY A 10 46.09 53.59 44.99
C GLY A 10 46.17 52.49 46.09
N PRO A 11 47.21 51.63 46.22
CA PRO A 11 48.30 51.22 45.31
C PRO A 11 48.53 49.67 45.17
N PHE A 12 49.24 49.27 44.09
CA PHE A 12 50.27 48.20 43.98
C PHE A 12 50.10 46.79 44.61
N PHE A 13 50.05 45.71 43.81
CA PHE A 13 51.24 44.89 43.43
C PHE A 13 50.90 43.73 42.47
N LEU A 14 51.56 43.83 41.32
CA LEU A 14 51.92 42.92 40.22
C LEU A 14 52.15 41.40 40.52
N ILE A 15 51.46 40.57 39.72
CA ILE A 15 51.91 39.36 38.96
C ILE A 15 52.62 38.21 39.69
N MET A 16 51.97 37.04 39.69
CA MET A 16 52.63 35.75 39.41
C MET A 16 51.75 34.86 38.52
N THR A 17 52.41 34.26 37.54
CA THR A 17 51.90 33.29 36.57
C THR A 17 52.21 31.88 37.05
N ILE A 18 51.35 30.92 36.64
CA ILE A 18 51.57 29.47 36.40
C ILE A 18 50.77 28.51 37.30
N LEU A 19 49.68 28.05 36.67
CA LEU A 19 49.07 26.72 36.58
C LEU A 19 48.51 25.94 37.79
N TRP A 20 47.28 25.48 37.52
CA TRP A 20 46.66 24.18 37.80
C TRP A 20 45.58 24.08 38.89
N LEU A 21 44.35 23.91 38.36
CA LEU A 21 43.25 23.05 38.81
C LEU A 21 42.77 23.14 40.26
N LEU A 22 41.57 23.70 40.45
CA LEU A 22 40.46 23.06 41.18
C LEU A 22 39.14 23.85 41.04
N CYS A 23 38.13 23.13 40.53
CA CYS A 23 36.72 23.13 40.91
C CYS A 23 35.97 24.46 41.11
N ALA A 24 35.23 24.86 40.06
CA ALA A 24 33.87 25.38 40.25
C ALA A 24 32.89 24.27 39.84
N PHE A 25 32.36 23.55 40.83
CA PHE A 25 31.23 22.65 40.65
C PHE A 25 30.00 23.48 40.28
N VAL A 26 29.69 23.57 38.99
CA VAL A 26 28.31 23.78 38.55
C VAL A 26 27.66 22.40 38.60
N PRO A 27 26.56 22.20 39.35
CA PRO A 27 25.84 20.94 39.29
C PRO A 27 25.24 20.84 37.88
N VAL A 28 25.87 20.06 37.02
CA VAL A 28 25.21 19.48 35.86
C VAL A 28 24.04 18.69 36.45
N LYS A 29 22.82 19.16 36.19
CA LYS A 29 21.61 18.37 36.37
C LYS A 29 21.75 17.21 35.36
N VAL A 30 22.36 16.12 35.80
CA VAL A 30 22.23 14.83 35.13
C VAL A 30 20.73 14.60 35.07
N ARG A 31 20.15 14.67 33.86
CA ARG A 31 18.78 14.21 33.60
C ARG A 31 18.67 12.85 34.28
N GLY A 32 17.76 12.75 35.25
CA GLY A 32 17.59 11.52 36.01
C GLY A 32 17.49 10.36 35.04
N ALA A 33 18.32 9.34 35.23
CA ALA A 33 18.07 8.05 34.62
C ALA A 33 16.60 7.72 34.93
N GLN A 34 15.78 7.59 33.88
CA GLN A 34 14.44 7.04 34.04
C GLN A 34 14.61 5.73 34.81
N GLU A 35 13.91 5.62 35.93
CA GLU A 35 13.92 4.43 36.76
C GLU A 35 13.45 3.27 35.88
N GLN A 36 14.37 2.40 35.46
CA GLN A 36 14.07 1.25 34.60
C GLN A 36 12.99 0.42 35.28
N LYS A 37 11.75 0.48 34.78
CA LYS A 37 10.70 -0.43 35.24
C LYS A 37 11.17 -1.83 34.87
N PRO A 38 11.42 -2.73 35.85
CA PRO A 38 11.88 -4.07 35.55
C PRO A 38 10.84 -4.75 34.66
N ALA A 39 11.26 -5.29 33.52
CA ALA A 39 10.40 -6.03 32.59
C ALA A 39 9.50 -7.03 33.35
N GLY A 40 10.05 -7.74 34.35
CA GLY A 40 9.32 -8.71 35.16
C GLY A 40 8.18 -8.19 36.06
N LYS A 41 7.89 -6.88 36.11
CA LYS A 41 6.79 -6.31 36.92
C LYS A 41 5.52 -5.99 36.13
N LEU A 42 5.55 -6.01 34.79
CA LEU A 42 4.36 -5.75 33.98
C LEU A 42 3.49 -7.01 33.89
N LYS A 43 2.18 -6.88 34.13
CA LYS A 43 1.24 -7.99 33.98
C LYS A 43 1.17 -8.44 32.52
N THR A 44 1.24 -9.75 32.31
CA THR A 44 0.95 -10.38 31.03
C THR A 44 -0.53 -10.23 30.67
N LEU A 45 -0.83 -10.32 29.37
CA LEU A 45 -2.22 -10.31 28.92
C LEU A 45 -3.03 -11.47 29.54
N ASP A 46 -2.43 -12.65 29.73
CA ASP A 46 -3.11 -13.78 30.38
C ASP A 46 -3.44 -13.51 31.86
N GLU A 47 -2.59 -12.79 32.59
CA GLU A 47 -2.89 -12.35 33.95
C GLU A 47 -4.02 -11.33 33.99
N ILE A 48 -4.08 -10.42 33.02
CA ILE A 48 -5.17 -9.45 32.89
C ILE A 48 -6.48 -10.17 32.56
N VAL A 49 -6.46 -11.04 31.54
CA VAL A 49 -7.64 -11.79 31.07
C VAL A 49 -8.27 -12.64 32.18
N LYS A 50 -7.48 -13.15 33.12
CA LYS A 50 -8.02 -13.86 34.30
C LYS A 50 -8.93 -12.98 35.16
N THR A 51 -8.70 -11.67 35.20
CA THR A 51 -9.45 -10.70 36.02
C THR A 51 -10.63 -10.04 35.29
N LEU A 52 -10.74 -10.24 33.97
CA LEU A 52 -11.78 -9.62 33.17
C LEU A 52 -13.15 -10.30 33.39
N PRO A 53 -14.25 -9.54 33.25
CA PRO A 53 -15.59 -10.11 33.30
C PRO A 53 -15.77 -11.15 32.18
N ARG A 54 -16.56 -12.17 32.48
CA ARG A 54 -16.96 -13.20 31.52
C ARG A 54 -18.46 -13.15 31.33
N PHE A 55 -18.88 -13.33 30.09
CA PHE A 55 -20.27 -13.21 29.67
C PHE A 55 -20.75 -14.51 29.04
N ASP A 56 -22.04 -14.76 29.19
CA ASP A 56 -22.72 -15.88 28.55
C ASP A 56 -23.03 -15.52 27.09
N VAL A 57 -23.14 -16.54 26.24
CA VAL A 57 -23.68 -16.39 24.89
C VAL A 57 -24.79 -17.39 24.71
N SER A 58 -26.00 -16.93 24.43
CA SER A 58 -27.17 -17.80 24.26
C SER A 58 -27.96 -17.44 23.01
N GLY A 59 -28.72 -18.42 22.52
CA GLY A 59 -29.54 -18.20 21.34
C GLY A 59 -30.23 -19.46 20.85
N ARG A 60 -30.75 -19.39 19.63
CA ARG A 60 -31.44 -20.48 18.96
C ARG A 60 -31.03 -20.59 17.50
N VAL A 61 -30.80 -21.82 17.04
CA VAL A 61 -30.62 -22.16 15.64
C VAL A 61 -31.98 -22.49 15.04
N VAL A 62 -32.36 -21.80 13.98
CA VAL A 62 -33.65 -21.97 13.30
C VAL A 62 -33.45 -22.15 11.79
N ASP A 63 -34.44 -22.69 11.11
CA ASP A 63 -34.48 -22.76 9.66
C ASP A 63 -35.03 -21.46 9.02
N LYS A 64 -35.26 -21.48 7.71
CA LYS A 64 -35.81 -20.32 6.98
C LYS A 64 -37.25 -19.99 7.36
N ALA A 65 -38.04 -20.96 7.84
CA ALA A 65 -39.39 -20.75 8.33
C ALA A 65 -39.42 -20.25 9.78
N GLY A 66 -38.28 -20.28 10.47
CA GLY A 66 -38.15 -19.91 11.89
C GLY A 66 -38.31 -21.10 12.83
N GLU A 67 -38.42 -22.32 12.31
CA GLU A 67 -38.55 -23.54 13.11
C GLU A 67 -37.20 -23.94 13.72
N PRO A 68 -37.17 -24.44 14.97
CA PRO A 68 -35.92 -24.83 15.63
C PRO A 68 -35.21 -25.99 14.91
N ILE A 69 -33.89 -25.90 14.77
CA ILE A 69 -33.06 -26.97 14.21
C ILE A 69 -32.38 -27.73 15.36
N ALA A 70 -32.87 -28.94 15.61
CA ALA A 70 -32.26 -29.90 16.51
C ALA A 70 -30.94 -30.45 15.95
N GLY A 71 -29.98 -30.73 16.83
CA GLY A 71 -28.74 -31.40 16.46
C GLY A 71 -27.77 -30.59 15.60
N ALA A 72 -27.97 -29.28 15.45
CA ALA A 72 -27.00 -28.38 14.84
C ALA A 72 -25.76 -28.26 15.73
N GLU A 73 -24.58 -28.34 15.14
CA GLU A 73 -23.33 -28.04 15.81
C GLU A 73 -23.13 -26.52 15.83
N VAL A 74 -22.83 -25.96 17.00
CA VAL A 74 -22.61 -24.52 17.20
C VAL A 74 -21.22 -24.27 17.78
N TRP A 75 -20.42 -23.48 17.10
CA TRP A 75 -19.08 -23.06 17.55
C TRP A 75 -19.08 -21.59 17.91
N LEU A 76 -18.39 -21.28 19.01
CA LEU A 76 -18.06 -19.93 19.41
C LEU A 76 -16.56 -19.72 19.24
N TYR A 77 -16.15 -18.89 18.29
CA TYR A 77 -14.75 -18.63 17.96
C TYR A 77 -14.38 -17.18 18.27
N TYR A 78 -13.31 -16.97 19.03
CA TYR A 78 -12.77 -15.64 19.27
C TYR A 78 -11.74 -15.29 18.18
N ALA A 79 -12.07 -14.30 17.36
CA ALA A 79 -11.21 -13.73 16.33
C ALA A 79 -10.63 -12.41 16.84
N ARG A 80 -9.41 -12.44 17.39
CA ARG A 80 -8.81 -11.28 18.05
C ARG A 80 -8.13 -10.37 17.03
N GLY A 81 -7.27 -10.92 16.18
CA GLY A 81 -6.38 -10.15 15.30
C GLY A 81 -6.39 -10.63 13.85
N HIS A 82 -5.84 -9.81 12.94
CA HIS A 82 -5.78 -10.12 11.51
C HIS A 82 -5.03 -11.43 11.20
N ASN A 83 -4.00 -11.73 12.00
CA ASN A 83 -3.06 -12.84 11.79
C ASN A 83 -3.35 -14.07 12.62
N GLY A 84 -4.46 -14.07 13.37
CA GLY A 84 -4.84 -15.18 14.23
C GLY A 84 -4.13 -15.22 15.58
N LEU A 85 -3.41 -14.15 15.94
CA LEU A 85 -2.73 -14.09 17.22
C LEU A 85 -3.75 -14.12 18.37
N ARG A 86 -3.67 -15.18 19.19
CA ARG A 86 -4.58 -15.51 20.30
C ARG A 86 -6.02 -15.83 19.89
N ASP A 87 -6.25 -16.07 18.60
CA ASP A 87 -7.49 -16.68 18.15
C ASP A 87 -7.68 -18.04 18.82
N ARG A 88 -8.93 -18.39 19.13
CA ARG A 88 -9.24 -19.65 19.82
C ARG A 88 -10.70 -20.04 19.67
N LEU A 89 -10.95 -21.34 19.75
CA LEU A 89 -12.28 -21.86 19.98
C LEU A 89 -12.65 -21.62 21.45
N ALA A 90 -13.68 -20.82 21.70
CA ALA A 90 -14.17 -20.51 23.04
C ALA A 90 -15.24 -21.50 23.52
N GLY A 91 -15.95 -22.15 22.59
CA GLY A 91 -16.94 -23.17 22.93
C GLY A 91 -17.42 -23.95 21.72
N HIS A 92 -17.93 -25.16 21.97
CA HIS A 92 -18.63 -25.98 21.00
C HIS A 92 -19.77 -26.74 21.70
N VAL A 93 -20.99 -26.64 21.16
CA VAL A 93 -22.18 -27.32 21.67
C VAL A 93 -23.02 -27.87 20.52
N LYS A 94 -23.93 -28.79 20.84
CA LYS A 94 -24.92 -29.31 19.89
C LYS A 94 -26.32 -28.93 20.37
N THR A 95 -27.17 -28.40 19.50
CA THR A 95 -28.50 -27.94 19.90
C THR A 95 -29.41 -29.13 20.27
N PRO A 96 -30.24 -29.01 21.32
CA PRO A 96 -31.31 -29.96 21.61
C PRO A 96 -32.53 -29.70 20.71
N ASP A 97 -33.63 -30.39 20.95
CA ASP A 97 -34.82 -30.39 20.08
C ASP A 97 -35.45 -29.00 19.88
N ASP A 98 -35.28 -28.09 20.83
CA ASP A 98 -35.77 -26.71 20.75
C ASP A 98 -34.80 -25.74 20.03
N GLY A 99 -33.70 -26.26 19.48
CA GLY A 99 -32.71 -25.51 18.72
C GLY A 99 -31.83 -24.58 19.56
N THR A 100 -31.97 -24.57 20.89
CA THR A 100 -31.25 -23.61 21.75
C THR A 100 -29.76 -23.95 21.92
N PHE A 101 -28.96 -22.94 22.21
CA PHE A 101 -27.56 -23.10 22.61
C PHE A 101 -27.19 -22.12 23.72
N LEU A 102 -26.24 -22.53 24.57
CA LEU A 102 -25.69 -21.71 25.65
C LEU A 102 -24.19 -21.98 25.78
N PHE A 103 -23.41 -20.90 25.85
CA PHE A 103 -22.01 -20.90 26.21
C PHE A 103 -21.83 -20.09 27.51
N GLU A 104 -21.81 -20.78 28.65
CA GLU A 104 -21.65 -20.12 29.95
C GLU A 104 -20.25 -19.54 30.11
N LYS A 105 -20.18 -18.23 30.43
CA LYS A 105 -18.95 -17.49 30.73
C LYS A 105 -17.85 -17.66 29.68
N ALA A 106 -18.23 -17.88 28.43
CA ALA A 106 -17.31 -18.20 27.35
C ALA A 106 -16.74 -16.95 26.67
N VAL A 107 -17.42 -15.80 26.81
CA VAL A 107 -16.96 -14.53 26.22
C VAL A 107 -16.15 -13.75 27.23
N VAL A 108 -14.95 -13.40 26.82
CA VAL A 108 -14.07 -12.42 27.47
C VAL A 108 -13.51 -11.47 26.42
N TRP A 109 -13.63 -10.17 26.66
CA TRP A 109 -13.13 -9.13 25.77
C TRP A 109 -11.72 -8.75 26.21
N GLU A 110 -10.72 -9.24 25.48
CA GLU A 110 -9.32 -8.96 25.85
C GLU A 110 -8.95 -7.52 25.46
N PRO A 111 -8.17 -6.81 26.29
CA PRO A 111 -7.71 -5.48 25.94
C PRO A 111 -6.83 -5.55 24.68
N LYS A 112 -6.93 -4.49 23.89
CA LYS A 112 -6.18 -4.34 22.65
C LYS A 112 -4.72 -4.02 22.99
N THR A 113 -3.85 -5.00 22.87
CA THR A 113 -2.39 -4.83 23.07
C THR A 113 -1.65 -4.59 21.76
N GLU A 114 -2.25 -4.95 20.63
CA GLU A 114 -1.62 -4.84 19.31
C GLU A 114 -1.90 -3.49 18.62
N PRO A 115 -0.95 -3.01 17.80
CA PRO A 115 -1.06 -1.74 17.08
C PRO A 115 -2.16 -1.57 16.04
N GLU A 116 -2.66 -2.63 15.41
CA GLU A 116 -3.41 -2.46 14.16
C GLU A 116 -4.87 -2.03 14.38
N ALA A 117 -5.25 -0.91 13.76
CA ALA A 117 -6.62 -0.37 13.76
C ALA A 117 -7.58 -1.12 12.81
N ARG A 118 -7.09 -2.01 11.94
CA ARG A 118 -7.92 -2.60 10.87
C ARG A 118 -8.79 -3.77 11.32
N HIS A 119 -8.45 -4.45 12.42
CA HIS A 119 -9.22 -5.58 12.93
C HIS A 119 -9.79 -5.25 14.30
N ILE A 120 -11.11 -5.33 14.43
CA ILE A 120 -11.82 -5.20 15.71
C ILE A 120 -11.98 -6.62 16.26
N PRO A 121 -11.49 -6.92 17.48
CA PRO A 121 -11.74 -8.21 18.12
C PRO A 121 -13.25 -8.53 18.15
N HIS A 122 -13.62 -9.75 17.80
CA HIS A 122 -15.01 -10.17 17.78
C HIS A 122 -15.13 -11.67 18.03
N TYR A 123 -16.31 -12.10 18.46
CA TYR A 123 -16.68 -13.51 18.44
C TYR A 123 -17.43 -13.82 17.16
N ILE A 124 -17.25 -15.04 16.66
CA ILE A 124 -18.01 -15.59 15.55
C ILE A 124 -18.83 -16.74 16.11
N VAL A 125 -20.16 -16.67 15.97
CA VAL A 125 -21.06 -17.77 16.29
C VAL A 125 -21.41 -18.47 14.98
N ILE A 126 -21.07 -19.75 14.88
CA ILE A 126 -21.18 -20.53 13.65
C ILE A 126 -22.12 -21.68 13.93
N ALA A 127 -23.14 -21.89 13.11
CA ALA A 127 -24.02 -23.04 13.20
C ALA A 127 -23.93 -23.87 11.92
N LYS A 128 -23.80 -25.20 12.07
CA LYS A 128 -23.77 -26.15 10.95
C LYS A 128 -24.71 -27.31 11.24
N HIS A 129 -25.47 -27.69 10.23
CA HIS A 129 -26.30 -28.88 10.24
C HIS A 129 -26.18 -29.61 8.89
N PRO A 130 -26.09 -30.95 8.85
CA PRO A 130 -25.96 -31.72 7.61
C PRO A 130 -27.01 -31.39 6.54
N ASP A 131 -28.28 -31.22 6.97
CA ASP A 131 -29.41 -31.00 6.06
C ASP A 131 -29.75 -29.52 5.81
N HIS A 132 -29.35 -28.62 6.73
CA HIS A 132 -29.66 -27.20 6.63
C HIS A 132 -28.47 -26.35 6.17
N GLY A 133 -27.23 -26.86 6.25
CA GLY A 133 -26.04 -26.14 5.77
C GLY A 133 -25.26 -25.47 6.90
N ILE A 134 -24.64 -24.33 6.61
CA ILE A 134 -23.81 -23.57 7.56
C ILE A 134 -24.15 -22.08 7.46
N TYR A 135 -24.27 -21.43 8.61
CA TYR A 135 -24.46 -19.99 8.73
C TYR A 135 -23.57 -19.45 9.87
N PHE A 136 -23.31 -18.15 9.87
CA PHE A 136 -22.56 -17.50 10.93
C PHE A 136 -23.07 -16.09 11.21
N THR A 137 -22.81 -15.62 12.42
CA THR A 137 -22.92 -14.20 12.79
C THR A 137 -21.68 -13.77 13.58
N LYS A 138 -21.50 -12.47 13.75
CA LYS A 138 -20.44 -11.90 14.59
C LYS A 138 -21.05 -11.16 15.76
N LEU A 139 -20.34 -11.19 16.88
CA LEU A 139 -20.62 -10.41 18.07
C LEU A 139 -19.45 -9.48 18.29
N TYR A 140 -19.71 -8.19 18.42
CA TYR A 140 -18.72 -7.20 18.84
C TYR A 140 -18.95 -6.80 20.30
N GLU A 141 -17.92 -6.23 20.93
CA GLU A 141 -18.03 -5.72 22.29
C GLU A 141 -19.15 -4.66 22.38
N GLY A 142 -20.03 -4.81 23.38
CA GLY A 142 -21.19 -3.94 23.59
C GLY A 142 -22.47 -4.38 22.86
N GLU A 143 -22.41 -5.35 21.94
CA GLU A 143 -23.60 -5.91 21.30
C GLU A 143 -24.28 -6.97 22.19
N PRO A 144 -25.61 -7.17 22.09
CA PRO A 144 -26.30 -8.22 22.83
C PRO A 144 -25.73 -9.61 22.51
N ALA A 145 -25.41 -10.36 23.57
CA ALA A 145 -24.90 -11.74 23.48
C ALA A 145 -25.96 -12.80 23.84
N GLU A 146 -27.17 -12.37 24.15
CA GLU A 146 -28.32 -13.21 24.51
C GLU A 146 -29.35 -13.22 23.37
N ASP A 147 -30.19 -14.26 23.32
CA ASP A 147 -31.27 -14.42 22.33
C ASP A 147 -30.83 -14.33 20.86
N ILE A 148 -29.59 -14.76 20.57
CA ILE A 148 -29.05 -14.74 19.21
C ILE A 148 -29.82 -15.74 18.34
N GLN A 149 -30.50 -15.25 17.31
CA GLN A 149 -31.17 -16.11 16.35
C GLN A 149 -30.26 -16.39 15.14
N ILE A 150 -29.86 -17.64 14.95
CA ILE A 150 -29.09 -18.10 13.80
C ILE A 150 -30.04 -18.81 12.84
N ALA A 151 -30.51 -18.08 11.82
CA ALA A 151 -31.34 -18.65 10.77
C ALA A 151 -30.46 -19.32 9.71
N ILE A 152 -30.31 -20.64 9.78
CA ILE A 152 -29.61 -21.40 8.73
C ILE A 152 -30.53 -21.43 7.50
N THR A 153 -30.28 -20.53 6.56
CA THR A 153 -30.82 -20.67 5.21
C THR A 153 -30.07 -21.82 4.55
N GLN A 154 -30.79 -22.80 3.98
CA GLN A 154 -30.17 -23.84 3.16
C GLN A 154 -29.25 -23.17 2.16
N ASN A 155 -27.94 -23.40 2.31
CA ASN A 155 -26.93 -22.81 1.45
C ASN A 155 -27.31 -23.11 0.00
N ALA A 156 -27.83 -22.11 -0.71
CA ALA A 156 -27.96 -22.17 -2.15
C ALA A 156 -26.52 -22.25 -2.67
N PHE A 157 -26.08 -23.45 -3.05
CA PHE A 157 -24.70 -23.77 -3.38
C PHE A 157 -24.24 -23.09 -4.67
N GLY A 158 -24.10 -21.76 -4.64
CA GLY A 158 -23.83 -20.91 -5.79
C GLY A 158 -24.78 -21.17 -6.98
N LYS A 159 -24.35 -20.71 -8.16
CA LYS A 159 -25.06 -21.00 -9.43
C LYS A 159 -25.16 -22.50 -9.75
N GLU A 160 -24.29 -23.33 -9.18
CA GLU A 160 -24.12 -24.75 -9.57
C GLU A 160 -24.97 -25.76 -8.76
N LYS A 161 -25.61 -25.35 -7.65
CA LYS A 161 -26.45 -26.21 -6.78
C LYS A 161 -25.76 -27.50 -6.24
N LYS A 162 -24.43 -27.60 -6.25
CA LYS A 162 -23.68 -28.78 -5.77
C LYS A 162 -23.38 -28.71 -4.26
N LYS A 163 -23.78 -29.72 -3.49
CA LYS A 163 -23.54 -29.80 -2.02
C LYS A 163 -22.07 -29.89 -1.62
N THR A 164 -21.22 -30.36 -2.52
CA THR A 164 -19.79 -30.59 -2.29
C THR A 164 -18.91 -29.89 -3.31
N ARG A 165 -17.64 -29.73 -2.95
CA ARG A 165 -16.58 -29.14 -3.76
C ARG A 165 -15.36 -30.04 -3.72
N THR A 166 -14.82 -30.41 -4.88
CA THR A 166 -13.54 -31.10 -4.97
C THR A 166 -12.42 -30.10 -5.14
N ILE A 167 -11.41 -30.19 -4.27
CA ILE A 167 -10.18 -29.38 -4.31
C ILE A 167 -9.04 -30.31 -4.69
N THR A 168 -8.18 -29.87 -5.61
CA THR A 168 -6.96 -30.58 -6.04
C THR A 168 -5.73 -29.81 -5.60
N ILE A 169 -4.80 -30.48 -4.93
CA ILE A 169 -3.54 -29.93 -4.44
C ILE A 169 -2.39 -30.54 -5.22
N LYS A 170 -1.52 -29.68 -5.76
CA LYS A 170 -0.31 -30.07 -6.48
C LYS A 170 0.90 -29.31 -5.94
N ASP A 171 2.11 -29.82 -6.20
CA ASP A 171 3.34 -29.06 -5.98
C ASP A 171 3.64 -28.13 -7.17
N LYS A 172 4.71 -27.34 -7.07
CA LYS A 172 5.15 -26.43 -8.16
C LYS A 172 5.44 -27.18 -9.47
N GLN A 173 5.87 -28.44 -9.40
CA GLN A 173 6.17 -29.29 -10.56
C GLN A 173 4.92 -29.93 -11.18
N GLY A 174 3.74 -29.74 -10.55
CA GLY A 174 2.47 -30.26 -11.02
C GLY A 174 2.14 -31.67 -10.52
N ASN A 175 2.96 -32.24 -9.63
CA ASN A 175 2.73 -33.54 -9.02
C ASN A 175 1.61 -33.44 -7.96
N PRO A 176 0.75 -34.44 -7.83
CA PRO A 176 -0.24 -34.49 -6.75
C PRO A 176 0.38 -34.49 -5.35
N VAL A 177 -0.22 -33.74 -4.42
CA VAL A 177 0.24 -33.72 -3.02
C VAL A 177 -0.76 -34.49 -2.15
N ALA A 178 -0.45 -35.76 -1.90
CA ALA A 178 -1.21 -36.62 -1.01
C ALA A 178 -1.02 -36.24 0.47
N GLY A 179 -2.00 -36.49 1.33
CA GLY A 179 -1.86 -36.26 2.77
C GLY A 179 -1.83 -34.79 3.21
N ALA A 180 -2.17 -33.84 2.33
CA ALA A 180 -2.30 -32.43 2.69
C ALA A 180 -3.63 -32.21 3.43
N LYS A 181 -3.56 -31.59 4.61
CA LYS A 181 -4.74 -31.22 5.39
C LYS A 181 -5.34 -29.94 4.82
N VAL A 182 -6.58 -30.01 4.34
CA VAL A 182 -7.32 -28.89 3.75
C VAL A 182 -8.49 -28.53 4.65
N TYR A 183 -8.63 -27.25 5.00
CA TYR A 183 -9.67 -26.78 5.92
C TYR A 183 -10.19 -25.38 5.56
N LEU A 184 -11.45 -25.10 5.89
CA LEU A 184 -12.10 -23.81 5.64
C LEU A 184 -11.39 -22.71 6.43
N CYS A 185 -11.04 -21.62 5.75
CA CYS A 185 -10.38 -20.46 6.34
C CYS A 185 -11.09 -19.14 6.10
N GLY A 186 -12.15 -19.14 5.29
CA GLY A 186 -13.01 -17.98 5.16
C GLY A 186 -14.23 -18.28 4.30
N ALA A 187 -15.28 -17.50 4.48
CA ALA A 187 -16.52 -17.61 3.72
C ALA A 187 -17.26 -16.26 3.75
N ARG A 188 -18.24 -16.11 2.86
CA ARG A 188 -19.15 -14.95 2.84
C ARG A 188 -20.59 -15.40 2.99
N LEU A 189 -21.41 -14.53 3.59
CA LEU A 189 -22.85 -14.67 3.55
C LEU A 189 -23.36 -14.57 2.09
N LEU A 190 -24.55 -15.11 1.84
CA LEU A 190 -25.23 -14.96 0.55
C LEU A 190 -25.48 -13.47 0.26
N GLN A 191 -25.49 -13.09 -1.03
CA GLN A 191 -25.67 -11.70 -1.43
C GLN A 191 -26.94 -11.08 -0.82
N SER A 192 -28.05 -11.83 -0.81
CA SER A 192 -29.34 -11.38 -0.24
C SER A 192 -29.30 -11.02 1.24
N ASP A 193 -28.37 -11.60 2.00
CA ASP A 193 -28.17 -11.30 3.42
C ASP A 193 -27.16 -10.17 3.60
N ARG A 194 -26.12 -10.13 2.75
CA ARG A 194 -25.15 -9.03 2.71
C ARG A 194 -25.80 -7.68 2.41
N ASP A 195 -26.80 -7.64 1.54
CA ASP A 195 -27.51 -6.40 1.17
C ASP A 195 -28.28 -5.76 2.35
N LYS A 196 -28.51 -6.52 3.44
CA LYS A 196 -29.25 -6.07 4.64
C LYS A 196 -28.35 -5.75 5.84
N LEU A 197 -27.05 -6.03 5.74
CA LEU A 197 -26.13 -5.97 6.87
C LEU A 197 -24.96 -5.04 6.55
N ASP A 198 -24.37 -4.45 7.59
CA ASP A 198 -23.09 -3.75 7.44
C ASP A 198 -21.99 -4.69 6.96
N ARG A 199 -21.06 -4.13 6.18
CA ARG A 199 -19.92 -4.85 5.57
C ARG A 199 -19.11 -5.65 6.60
N LYS A 200 -19.04 -5.22 7.86
CA LYS A 200 -18.31 -5.91 8.94
C LYS A 200 -18.84 -7.33 9.21
N TYR A 201 -20.12 -7.61 8.93
CA TYR A 201 -20.76 -8.92 9.12
C TYR A 201 -20.71 -9.84 7.90
N HIS A 202 -20.29 -9.35 6.73
CA HIS A 202 -20.44 -10.07 5.46
C HIS A 202 -19.59 -11.33 5.31
N TYR A 203 -18.52 -11.46 6.10
CA TYR A 203 -17.49 -12.47 5.89
C TYR A 203 -16.87 -12.95 7.20
N ILE A 204 -16.36 -14.17 7.19
CA ILE A 204 -15.57 -14.77 8.28
C ILE A 204 -14.19 -15.16 7.79
N ARG A 205 -13.23 -15.22 8.71
CA ARG A 205 -11.87 -15.67 8.48
C ARG A 205 -11.40 -16.50 9.67
N PHE A 206 -10.67 -17.57 9.38
CA PHE A 206 -10.01 -18.42 10.36
C PHE A 206 -8.56 -18.62 9.96
N MET A 207 -7.67 -18.55 10.96
CA MET A 207 -6.23 -18.81 10.76
C MET A 207 -5.84 -20.23 11.16
N GLN A 208 -6.72 -20.93 11.87
CA GLN A 208 -6.55 -22.30 12.35
C GLN A 208 -7.68 -23.22 11.86
N ASP A 209 -7.43 -24.53 11.89
CA ASP A 209 -8.45 -25.52 11.61
C ASP A 209 -9.38 -25.69 12.81
N LEU A 210 -10.66 -25.40 12.62
CA LEU A 210 -11.70 -25.56 13.64
C LEU A 210 -12.45 -26.90 13.51
N GLY A 211 -12.13 -27.72 12.52
CA GLY A 211 -12.85 -28.97 12.25
C GLY A 211 -14.24 -28.78 11.64
N ILE A 212 -14.65 -27.54 11.34
CA ILE A 212 -15.99 -27.23 10.81
C ILE A 212 -16.19 -27.87 9.43
N ILE A 213 -15.22 -27.61 8.53
CA ILE A 213 -15.09 -28.23 7.20
C ILE A 213 -13.61 -28.45 6.94
N SER A 214 -13.16 -29.69 7.08
CA SER A 214 -11.77 -30.08 6.84
C SER A 214 -11.67 -31.53 6.37
N GLY A 215 -10.48 -31.90 5.89
CA GLY A 215 -10.09 -33.27 5.65
C GLY A 215 -8.70 -33.35 5.03
N VAL A 216 -8.36 -34.50 4.46
CA VAL A 216 -7.01 -34.78 3.93
C VAL A 216 -7.10 -35.21 2.46
N THR A 217 -6.13 -34.81 1.64
CA THR A 217 -6.05 -35.22 0.24
C THR A 217 -5.67 -36.70 0.08
N ASP A 218 -6.27 -37.33 -0.92
CA ASP A 218 -5.93 -38.69 -1.38
C ASP A 218 -4.60 -38.73 -2.17
N GLU A 219 -4.22 -39.91 -2.65
CA GLU A 219 -3.00 -40.14 -3.47
C GLU A 219 -2.97 -39.32 -4.77
N GLN A 220 -4.13 -38.88 -5.26
CA GLN A 220 -4.26 -38.01 -6.43
C GLN A 220 -4.29 -36.53 -6.05
N GLY A 221 -3.99 -36.20 -4.79
CA GLY A 221 -3.98 -34.85 -4.26
C GLY A 221 -5.38 -34.24 -4.18
N LYS A 222 -6.45 -35.04 -4.19
CA LYS A 222 -7.82 -34.57 -4.21
C LYS A 222 -8.50 -34.73 -2.87
N ILE A 223 -9.41 -33.82 -2.57
CA ILE A 223 -10.30 -33.88 -1.43
C ILE A 223 -11.67 -33.35 -1.81
N THR A 224 -12.74 -33.98 -1.31
CA THR A 224 -14.11 -33.48 -1.47
C THR A 224 -14.63 -32.98 -0.13
N LEU A 225 -14.99 -31.70 -0.07
CA LEU A 225 -15.47 -31.01 1.13
C LEU A 225 -16.90 -30.49 0.92
N THR A 226 -17.62 -30.25 2.02
CA THR A 226 -18.89 -29.51 1.99
C THR A 226 -18.66 -28.12 1.40
N ARG A 227 -19.55 -27.71 0.49
CA ARG A 227 -19.45 -26.41 -0.17
C ARG A 227 -20.05 -25.30 0.70
N VAL A 228 -19.38 -24.15 0.71
CA VAL A 228 -19.83 -22.91 1.38
C VAL A 228 -19.79 -21.76 0.39
N SER A 229 -20.67 -20.78 0.54
CA SER A 229 -20.69 -19.55 -0.26
C SER A 229 -19.35 -18.81 -0.15
N ASP A 230 -18.72 -18.54 -1.29
CA ASP A 230 -17.38 -17.94 -1.42
C ASP A 230 -16.34 -18.54 -0.45
N GLY A 231 -16.40 -19.87 -0.26
CA GLY A 231 -15.52 -20.59 0.64
C GLY A 231 -14.06 -20.56 0.17
N ASN A 232 -13.17 -20.15 1.06
CA ASN A 232 -11.72 -20.19 0.90
C ASN A 232 -11.13 -21.21 1.87
N TYR A 233 -10.04 -21.87 1.46
CA TYR A 233 -9.43 -22.95 2.23
C TYR A 233 -7.94 -22.72 2.44
N TRP A 234 -7.41 -23.21 3.56
CA TRP A 234 -5.97 -23.40 3.75
C TRP A 234 -5.62 -24.86 3.46
N ALA A 235 -4.46 -25.10 2.86
CA ALA A 235 -3.81 -26.41 2.82
C ALA A 235 -2.51 -26.38 3.63
N LYS A 236 -2.29 -27.39 4.49
CA LYS A 236 -1.07 -27.56 5.28
C LYS A 236 -0.53 -28.99 5.11
N LYS A 237 0.78 -29.10 4.90
CA LYS A 237 1.53 -30.37 4.86
C LYS A 237 2.97 -30.08 5.29
N GLU A 238 3.56 -30.98 6.06
CA GLU A 238 4.97 -30.88 6.46
C GLU A 238 5.89 -30.74 5.23
N GLY A 239 6.90 -29.86 5.31
CA GLY A 239 7.81 -29.53 4.22
C GLY A 239 7.27 -28.51 3.22
N TYR A 240 5.97 -28.21 3.26
CA TYR A 240 5.33 -27.25 2.37
C TYR A 240 4.76 -26.06 3.13
N MET A 241 4.87 -24.88 2.53
CA MET A 241 4.22 -23.70 3.08
C MET A 241 2.69 -23.82 3.10
N ARG A 242 2.07 -23.14 4.06
CA ARG A 242 0.61 -23.07 4.16
C ARG A 242 0.06 -22.30 2.94
N THR A 243 -0.77 -22.95 2.13
CA THR A 243 -1.27 -22.42 0.86
C THR A 243 -2.74 -22.00 0.94
N TRP A 244 -3.05 -20.77 0.52
CA TRP A 244 -4.43 -20.26 0.43
C TRP A 244 -5.11 -20.68 -0.87
N ILE A 245 -6.37 -21.09 -0.79
CA ILE A 245 -7.11 -21.68 -1.89
C ILE A 245 -8.50 -21.03 -1.99
N PRO A 246 -8.67 -20.00 -2.83
CA PRO A 246 -9.98 -19.43 -3.17
C PRO A 246 -10.76 -20.31 -4.17
N GLY A 247 -10.06 -21.27 -4.79
CA GLY A 247 -10.52 -22.08 -5.92
C GLY A 247 -10.67 -23.58 -5.65
N ASN A 248 -10.74 -24.34 -6.74
CA ASN A 248 -10.72 -25.81 -6.70
C ASN A 248 -9.30 -26.37 -6.83
N LYS A 249 -8.29 -25.51 -6.91
CA LYS A 249 -6.90 -25.88 -7.17
C LYS A 249 -5.98 -25.10 -6.23
N GLY A 250 -5.08 -25.81 -5.56
CA GLY A 250 -4.02 -25.24 -4.74
C GLY A 250 -2.65 -25.73 -5.20
N ILE A 251 -1.65 -24.84 -5.20
CA ILE A 251 -0.25 -25.17 -5.49
C ILE A 251 0.54 -24.98 -4.20
N MET A 252 1.18 -26.03 -3.72
CA MET A 252 2.03 -25.99 -2.53
C MET A 252 3.50 -25.83 -2.92
N PHE A 253 4.19 -24.92 -2.22
CA PHE A 253 5.60 -24.66 -2.40
C PHE A 253 6.38 -25.19 -1.20
N THR A 254 7.63 -25.59 -1.40
CA THR A 254 8.52 -25.98 -0.31
C THR A 254 8.72 -24.80 0.64
N GLY A 255 8.45 -25.01 1.93
CA GLY A 255 8.64 -23.99 2.95
C GLY A 255 10.07 -23.93 3.48
N ALA A 256 10.38 -22.87 4.24
CA ALA A 256 11.59 -22.76 5.04
C ALA A 256 11.26 -22.79 6.54
N TYR A 257 12.27 -22.97 7.37
CA TYR A 257 12.17 -22.96 8.82
C TYR A 257 12.96 -21.78 9.37
N VAL A 258 12.32 -20.94 10.18
CA VAL A 258 12.96 -19.78 10.82
C VAL A 258 12.70 -19.85 12.31
N SER A 259 13.75 -19.94 13.11
CA SER A 259 13.64 -19.99 14.57
C SER A 259 14.58 -19.00 15.23
N GLY A 260 14.50 -18.93 16.55
CA GLY A 260 15.33 -17.99 17.28
C GLY A 260 15.00 -17.85 18.75
N LYS A 261 15.62 -16.83 19.36
CA LYS A 261 15.31 -16.39 20.71
C LYS A 261 15.03 -14.90 20.76
N VAL A 262 14.08 -14.50 21.59
CA VAL A 262 13.83 -13.11 21.98
C VAL A 262 14.26 -12.90 23.43
N SER A 263 15.04 -11.85 23.70
CA SER A 263 15.49 -11.48 25.04
C SER A 263 15.36 -9.99 25.31
N TYR A 264 15.24 -9.61 26.59
CA TYR A 264 15.35 -8.23 27.07
C TYR A 264 16.81 -7.75 27.10
N PRO A 265 17.08 -6.44 27.28
CA PRO A 265 18.44 -5.90 27.31
C PRO A 265 19.34 -6.53 28.38
N ASP A 266 18.76 -6.97 29.50
CA ASP A 266 19.45 -7.63 30.61
C ASP A 266 19.77 -9.12 30.32
N GLY A 267 19.39 -9.62 29.14
CA GLY A 267 19.56 -11.02 28.73
C GLY A 267 18.43 -11.95 29.20
N THR A 268 17.45 -11.46 29.95
CA THR A 268 16.30 -12.26 30.39
C THR A 268 15.47 -12.70 29.17
N PRO A 269 15.06 -13.97 29.07
CA PRO A 269 14.18 -14.41 27.99
C PRO A 269 12.84 -13.67 27.96
N ALA A 270 12.40 -13.25 26.78
CA ALA A 270 11.15 -12.54 26.61
C ALA A 270 9.98 -13.50 26.38
N ALA A 271 9.61 -14.22 27.44
CA ALA A 271 8.49 -15.16 27.40
C ALA A 271 7.16 -14.47 27.06
N GLY A 272 6.39 -15.05 26.16
CA GLY A 272 5.11 -14.49 25.72
C GLY A 272 5.21 -13.36 24.70
N ALA A 273 6.42 -13.00 24.27
CA ALA A 273 6.60 -12.03 23.19
C ALA A 273 6.03 -12.56 21.87
N ALA A 274 5.27 -11.73 21.16
CA ALA A 274 4.88 -12.06 19.79
C ALA A 274 6.06 -11.84 18.87
N VAL A 275 6.32 -12.78 17.96
CA VAL A 275 7.27 -12.60 16.87
C VAL A 275 6.49 -12.68 15.58
N SER A 276 6.63 -11.67 14.74
CA SER A 276 6.01 -11.59 13.42
C SER A 276 7.06 -11.83 12.35
N TYR A 277 6.80 -12.80 11.48
CA TYR A 277 7.55 -13.02 10.25
C TYR A 277 6.82 -12.34 9.11
N VAL A 278 7.56 -11.59 8.29
CA VAL A 278 7.05 -10.93 7.09
C VAL A 278 7.92 -11.33 5.91
N TYR A 279 7.31 -11.94 4.91
CA TYR A 279 7.93 -12.26 3.64
C TYR A 279 7.61 -11.19 2.59
N HIS A 280 8.64 -10.75 1.89
CA HIS A 280 8.53 -9.84 0.74
C HIS A 280 8.94 -10.58 -0.54
N GLY A 281 7.93 -10.98 -1.33
CA GLY A 281 8.12 -11.50 -2.69
C GLY A 281 7.93 -10.41 -3.76
N ASN A 282 8.08 -10.77 -5.04
CA ASN A 282 7.99 -9.83 -6.17
C ASN A 282 6.66 -9.07 -6.26
N ARG A 283 5.54 -9.67 -5.83
CA ARG A 283 4.19 -9.07 -5.95
C ARG A 283 3.38 -9.04 -4.66
N LEU A 284 3.76 -9.79 -3.63
CA LEU A 284 2.94 -10.02 -2.44
C LEU A 284 3.75 -9.96 -1.14
N VAL A 285 3.05 -9.54 -0.09
CA VAL A 285 3.52 -9.61 1.29
C VAL A 285 2.75 -10.73 1.97
N TRP A 286 3.45 -11.61 2.68
CA TRP A 286 2.87 -12.64 3.51
C TRP A 286 3.39 -12.50 4.91
N ASP A 287 2.55 -12.73 5.91
CA ASP A 287 2.92 -12.62 7.29
C ASP A 287 2.31 -13.72 8.16
N GLU A 288 3.04 -14.05 9.21
CA GLU A 288 2.63 -14.99 10.25
C GLU A 288 3.18 -14.52 11.59
N VAL A 289 2.50 -14.90 12.67
CA VAL A 289 2.90 -14.56 14.03
C VAL A 289 3.00 -15.83 14.87
N THR A 290 4.01 -15.90 15.72
CA THR A 290 4.19 -16.94 16.73
C THR A 290 4.45 -16.30 18.10
N ILE A 291 4.36 -17.08 19.17
CA ILE A 291 4.66 -16.62 20.54
C ILE A 291 5.93 -17.28 21.04
N ALA A 292 6.83 -16.48 21.60
CA ALA A 292 8.02 -16.97 22.26
C ALA A 292 7.66 -17.75 23.53
N ASP A 293 8.25 -18.92 23.70
CA ASP A 293 8.02 -19.80 24.85
C ASP A 293 8.62 -19.23 26.17
N ALA A 294 8.54 -19.99 27.26
CA ALA A 294 9.08 -19.59 28.56
C ALA A 294 10.60 -19.29 28.55
N ASN A 295 11.34 -19.83 27.58
CA ASN A 295 12.77 -19.61 27.38
C ASN A 295 13.04 -18.58 26.26
N GLY A 296 12.02 -17.87 25.80
CA GLY A 296 12.09 -16.87 24.74
C GLY A 296 12.24 -17.47 23.35
N HIS A 297 12.08 -18.79 23.16
CA HIS A 297 12.30 -19.44 21.87
C HIS A 297 11.07 -19.28 21.00
N TYR A 298 11.29 -18.98 19.73
CA TYR A 298 10.23 -18.92 18.73
C TYR A 298 10.62 -19.75 17.50
N ALA A 299 9.60 -20.20 16.78
CA ALA A 299 9.77 -20.90 15.51
C ALA A 299 8.61 -20.60 14.57
N PHE A 300 8.95 -20.51 13.28
CA PHE A 300 8.02 -20.52 12.17
C PHE A 300 8.35 -21.72 11.29
N GLU A 301 7.34 -22.55 11.08
CA GLU A 301 7.44 -23.77 10.30
C GLU A 301 6.89 -23.56 8.90
N ASN A 302 7.69 -23.92 7.89
CA ASN A 302 7.30 -23.88 6.49
C ASN A 302 6.85 -22.48 6.01
N VAL A 303 7.61 -21.44 6.34
CA VAL A 303 7.33 -20.09 5.83
C VAL A 303 7.66 -19.96 4.34
N PRO A 304 7.03 -19.02 3.61
CA PRO A 304 7.42 -18.70 2.25
C PRO A 304 8.88 -18.26 2.18
N ALA A 305 9.58 -18.72 1.14
CA ALA A 305 11.02 -18.48 0.97
C ALA A 305 11.49 -18.29 -0.48
N SER A 306 10.67 -18.72 -1.43
CA SER A 306 10.72 -18.32 -2.83
C SER A 306 9.30 -17.97 -3.23
N GLY A 307 9.17 -17.22 -4.32
CA GLY A 307 8.04 -16.33 -4.51
C GLY A 307 6.64 -16.91 -4.23
N PHE A 308 5.91 -16.04 -3.55
CA PHE A 308 4.67 -16.35 -2.87
C PHE A 308 3.51 -16.14 -3.85
N TYR A 309 2.66 -17.15 -3.93
CA TYR A 309 1.66 -17.31 -4.97
C TYR A 309 0.28 -17.48 -4.35
N TYR A 310 -0.70 -16.68 -4.77
CA TYR A 310 -2.10 -17.07 -4.66
C TYR A 310 -2.49 -17.91 -5.86
N SER A 311 -3.36 -18.91 -5.66
CA SER A 311 -3.65 -20.00 -6.62
C SER A 311 -3.99 -19.59 -8.07
N TRP A 312 -4.22 -18.30 -8.34
CA TRP A 312 -4.62 -17.70 -9.62
C TRP A 312 -3.48 -17.01 -10.42
N MET A 313 -2.24 -16.92 -9.93
CA MET A 313 -1.18 -16.03 -10.48
C MET A 313 -0.02 -16.65 -11.34
N ASN A 314 -0.15 -17.24 -12.53
CA ASN A 314 0.96 -17.85 -13.34
C ASN A 314 2.35 -18.18 -12.67
N PRO A 315 2.65 -19.46 -12.32
CA PRO A 315 3.84 -19.82 -11.54
C PRO A 315 5.18 -19.67 -12.28
N ASP A 316 5.14 -19.46 -13.60
CA ASP A 316 6.31 -19.25 -14.45
C ASP A 316 6.82 -17.80 -14.44
N ASP A 317 6.05 -16.86 -13.87
CA ASP A 317 6.43 -15.43 -13.74
C ASP A 317 7.55 -15.20 -12.71
N GLU A 318 8.03 -16.25 -12.05
CA GLU A 318 9.11 -16.18 -11.07
C GLU A 318 10.41 -16.75 -11.60
N ALA A 319 11.38 -15.84 -11.83
CA ALA A 319 12.78 -16.22 -11.73
C ALA A 319 12.99 -16.81 -10.33
N GLY A 320 13.63 -17.97 -10.20
CA GLY A 320 13.90 -18.67 -8.92
C GLY A 320 14.83 -17.92 -7.94
N ALA A 321 14.69 -16.61 -7.86
CA ALA A 321 15.40 -15.71 -6.98
C ALA A 321 15.00 -15.98 -5.51
N PRO A 322 15.97 -15.86 -4.59
CA PRO A 322 15.69 -16.00 -3.17
C PRO A 322 14.77 -14.86 -2.71
N GLY A 323 13.83 -15.18 -1.82
CA GLY A 323 12.97 -14.18 -1.23
C GLY A 323 13.66 -13.40 -0.09
N ARG A 324 12.98 -12.38 0.41
CA ARG A 324 13.42 -11.63 1.60
C ARG A 324 12.46 -11.85 2.76
N GLY A 325 12.98 -12.44 3.83
CA GLY A 325 12.30 -12.57 5.12
C GLY A 325 12.63 -11.39 6.03
N GLY A 326 11.69 -11.07 6.92
CA GLY A 326 11.87 -10.11 7.99
C GLY A 326 11.23 -10.60 9.27
N LEU A 327 11.83 -10.25 10.41
CA LEU A 327 11.33 -10.58 11.74
C LEU A 327 11.23 -9.33 12.60
N VAL A 328 10.16 -9.23 13.37
CA VAL A 328 10.01 -8.21 14.42
C VAL A 328 9.33 -8.85 15.63
N ALA A 329 9.83 -8.59 16.82
CA ALA A 329 9.21 -8.99 18.08
C ALA A 329 8.39 -7.83 18.68
N SER A 330 7.28 -8.15 19.32
CA SER A 330 6.40 -7.22 20.04
C SER A 330 6.15 -7.74 21.44
N ASP A 331 6.39 -6.90 22.43
CA ASP A 331 6.06 -7.21 23.82
C ASP A 331 4.58 -6.96 24.04
N LEU A 332 3.83 -8.02 24.35
CA LEU A 332 2.37 -7.97 24.48
C LEU A 332 1.88 -7.49 25.86
N ARG A 333 2.79 -7.15 26.77
CA ARG A 333 2.43 -6.57 28.07
C ARG A 333 1.90 -5.15 27.86
N LEU A 334 0.83 -4.82 28.59
CA LEU A 334 0.20 -3.50 28.48
C LEU A 334 1.23 -2.41 28.82
N ASP A 335 1.27 -1.36 27.98
CA ASP A 335 2.18 -0.22 28.12
C ASP A 335 3.67 -0.59 28.18
N SER A 336 4.08 -1.69 27.53
CA SER A 336 5.49 -2.05 27.46
C SER A 336 6.31 -0.99 26.73
N PRO A 337 7.41 -0.47 27.30
CA PRO A 337 8.31 0.45 26.63
C PRO A 337 9.27 -0.26 25.67
N PHE A 338 9.24 -1.60 25.63
CA PHE A 338 10.21 -2.40 24.90
C PHE A 338 9.80 -2.62 23.44
N LEU A 339 10.70 -2.26 22.53
CA LEU A 339 10.54 -2.41 21.09
C LEU A 339 11.70 -3.24 20.53
N SER A 340 11.46 -3.95 19.43
CA SER A 340 12.54 -4.65 18.74
C SER A 340 12.76 -4.06 17.35
N LYS A 341 14.00 -4.07 16.90
CA LYS A 341 14.35 -3.68 15.53
C LYS A 341 13.92 -4.78 14.57
N LYS A 342 13.42 -4.40 13.38
CA LYS A 342 13.16 -5.36 12.30
C LYS A 342 14.48 -5.94 11.81
N GLU A 343 14.63 -7.25 11.95
CA GLU A 343 15.71 -8.03 11.35
C GLU A 343 15.30 -8.43 9.92
N THR A 344 16.18 -8.31 8.93
CA THR A 344 15.89 -8.71 7.53
C THR A 344 16.97 -9.61 6.98
N PHE A 345 16.59 -10.57 6.14
CA PHE A 345 17.51 -11.57 5.60
C PHE A 345 16.99 -12.16 4.28
N THR A 346 17.92 -12.70 3.51
CA THR A 346 17.61 -13.52 2.33
C THR A 346 17.23 -14.93 2.79
N ILE A 347 16.23 -15.53 2.16
CA ILE A 347 15.74 -16.88 2.47
C ILE A 347 15.47 -17.66 1.17
N LYS A 348 15.64 -18.98 1.20
CA LYS A 348 15.39 -19.92 0.10
C LYS A 348 14.54 -21.10 0.56
N ALA A 349 13.87 -21.75 -0.39
CA ALA A 349 13.11 -22.96 -0.13
C ALA A 349 13.97 -24.03 0.58
N GLY A 350 13.47 -24.57 1.68
CA GLY A 350 14.17 -25.58 2.50
C GLY A 350 15.20 -25.04 3.49
N ASP A 351 15.47 -23.73 3.51
CA ASP A 351 16.40 -23.13 4.47
C ASP A 351 15.97 -23.39 5.93
N LYS A 352 16.97 -23.51 6.82
CA LYS A 352 16.77 -23.51 8.27
C LYS A 352 17.61 -22.38 8.87
N LEU A 353 16.97 -21.29 9.26
CA LEU A 353 17.65 -20.08 9.75
C LEU A 353 17.37 -19.86 11.24
N GLU A 354 18.43 -19.54 12.00
CA GLU A 354 18.30 -19.10 13.39
C GLU A 354 18.61 -17.60 13.49
N LYS A 355 17.71 -16.85 14.12
CA LYS A 355 17.81 -15.40 14.29
C LYS A 355 17.61 -15.01 15.75
N LYS A 356 18.40 -14.07 16.25
CA LYS A 356 18.26 -13.57 17.62
C LYS A 356 17.63 -12.19 17.55
N LEU A 357 16.63 -11.96 18.38
CA LEU A 357 15.96 -10.67 18.53
C LEU A 357 16.17 -10.19 19.95
N THR A 358 16.44 -8.90 20.09
CA THR A 358 16.60 -8.25 21.39
C THR A 358 15.60 -7.12 21.47
N PHE A 359 14.87 -7.06 22.58
CA PHE A 359 14.09 -5.89 22.94
C PHE A 359 15.03 -4.81 23.46
N GLU A 360 14.70 -3.56 23.13
CA GLU A 360 15.36 -2.36 23.60
C GLU A 360 14.30 -1.38 24.09
N GLU A 361 14.65 -0.51 25.03
CA GLU A 361 13.75 0.56 25.44
C GLU A 361 13.52 1.52 24.26
N GLY A 362 12.27 1.86 24.00
CA GLY A 362 11.89 2.69 22.87
C GLY A 362 12.46 4.09 22.98
N ILE A 363 12.96 4.61 21.86
CA ILE A 363 13.29 6.02 21.70
C ILE A 363 11.99 6.81 21.59
N LYS A 364 11.83 7.81 22.44
CA LYS A 364 10.68 8.71 22.42
C LYS A 364 10.80 9.72 21.27
N LEU A 365 9.74 9.84 20.48
CA LEU A 365 9.55 10.91 19.50
C LEU A 365 8.32 11.71 19.92
N ALA A 366 8.49 12.98 20.22
CA ALA A 366 7.43 13.87 20.65
C ALA A 366 7.60 15.27 20.05
N GLY A 367 6.49 16.00 19.97
CA GLY A 367 6.49 17.31 19.36
C GLY A 367 5.11 17.91 19.24
N THR A 368 5.01 19.01 18.50
CA THR A 368 3.76 19.75 18.29
C THR A 368 3.48 19.92 16.81
N VAL A 369 2.22 19.75 16.43
CA VAL A 369 1.73 20.10 15.09
C VAL A 369 1.09 21.48 15.15
N ILE A 370 1.50 22.39 14.27
CA ILE A 370 0.99 23.76 14.19
C ILE A 370 0.19 23.91 12.89
N ASP A 371 -1.04 24.38 13.01
CA ASP A 371 -1.86 24.81 11.88
C ASP A 371 -1.42 26.20 11.40
N LEU A 372 -0.93 26.26 10.16
CA LEU A 372 -0.48 27.47 9.49
C LEU A 372 -1.60 28.46 9.21
N THR A 373 -2.86 28.01 9.18
CA THR A 373 -4.01 28.89 8.94
C THR A 373 -4.34 29.73 10.17
N THR A 374 -4.22 29.14 11.37
CA THR A 374 -4.59 29.79 12.64
C THR A 374 -3.39 30.16 13.52
N ASP A 375 -2.18 29.69 13.18
CA ASP A 375 -0.96 29.76 13.99
C ASP A 375 -1.12 29.15 15.40
N LYS A 376 -2.02 28.17 15.52
CA LYS A 376 -2.33 27.46 16.77
C LYS A 376 -1.97 25.97 16.65
N PRO A 377 -1.78 25.27 17.78
CA PRO A 377 -1.61 23.83 17.75
C PRO A 377 -2.82 23.11 17.14
N ALA A 378 -2.55 22.15 16.25
CA ALA A 378 -3.57 21.38 15.55
C ALA A 378 -3.95 20.15 16.39
N ALA A 379 -5.12 20.20 17.03
CA ALA A 379 -5.65 19.11 17.84
C ALA A 379 -6.18 17.95 17.00
N ARG A 380 -6.12 16.72 17.54
CA ARG A 380 -6.68 15.48 16.95
C ARG A 380 -6.20 15.15 15.53
N MET A 381 -5.12 15.79 15.08
CA MET A 381 -4.50 15.54 13.78
C MET A 381 -3.87 14.16 13.79
N GLN A 382 -4.25 13.31 12.83
CA GLN A 382 -3.65 11.99 12.67
C GLN A 382 -2.46 12.05 11.71
N MET A 383 -1.40 11.34 12.08
CA MET A 383 -0.19 11.17 11.29
C MET A 383 0.22 9.71 11.29
N ARG A 384 0.81 9.22 10.21
CA ARG A 384 1.41 7.90 10.16
C ARG A 384 2.90 8.00 10.39
N MET A 385 3.44 7.21 11.30
CA MET A 385 4.89 6.97 11.37
C MET A 385 5.23 5.75 10.50
N LEU A 386 6.32 5.86 9.74
CA LEU A 386 6.75 4.89 8.74
C LEU A 386 8.22 4.56 9.01
N ILE A 387 8.52 3.28 9.23
CA ILE A 387 9.89 2.81 9.48
C ILE A 387 10.46 2.22 8.20
N GLU A 388 11.57 2.75 7.69
CA GLU A 388 12.16 2.33 6.41
C GLU A 388 12.92 1.00 6.56
N THR A 389 12.57 0.00 5.75
CA THR A 389 13.17 -1.36 5.87
C THR A 389 13.82 -1.83 4.56
N GLY A 390 14.34 -0.90 3.75
CA GLY A 390 15.12 -1.18 2.54
C GLY A 390 14.33 -1.66 1.31
N GLN A 391 13.06 -2.09 1.45
CA GLN A 391 12.17 -2.41 0.32
C GLN A 391 10.73 -1.89 0.47
N ARG A 392 10.19 -1.83 1.69
CA ARG A 392 8.93 -1.16 2.04
C ARG A 392 9.00 -0.54 3.43
N TYR A 393 8.09 0.37 3.72
CA TYR A 393 7.90 0.92 5.06
C TYR A 393 7.16 -0.10 5.93
N LEU A 394 7.59 -0.30 7.18
CA LEU A 394 6.68 -0.84 8.20
C LEU A 394 5.70 0.27 8.56
N ASP A 395 4.42 -0.05 8.42
CA ASP A 395 3.31 0.81 8.83
C ASP A 395 3.17 0.74 10.36
N THR A 396 3.18 1.88 11.05
CA THR A 396 2.95 1.93 12.49
C THR A 396 1.55 2.48 12.78
N LYS A 397 1.14 2.53 14.06
CA LYS A 397 -0.14 3.17 14.42
C LYS A 397 -0.16 4.62 13.91
N PRO A 398 -1.34 5.12 13.53
CA PRO A 398 -1.57 6.55 13.50
C PRO A 398 -1.21 7.15 14.86
N VAL A 399 -0.40 8.20 14.82
CA VAL A 399 -0.05 9.07 15.93
C VAL A 399 -1.01 10.25 15.85
N ALA A 400 -1.86 10.41 16.85
CA ALA A 400 -2.76 11.55 16.94
C ALA A 400 -2.18 12.62 17.86
N THR A 401 -2.43 13.89 17.54
CA THR A 401 -2.19 14.96 18.49
C THR A 401 -3.29 15.05 19.54
N ASP A 402 -2.94 15.45 20.76
CA ASP A 402 -3.89 15.78 21.81
C ASP A 402 -4.59 17.12 21.57
N GLU A 403 -5.41 17.57 22.52
CA GLU A 403 -6.12 18.86 22.44
C GLU A 403 -5.19 20.09 22.39
N ASN A 404 -3.92 19.94 22.77
CA ASN A 404 -2.90 20.98 22.71
C ASN A 404 -2.00 20.84 21.46
N GLY A 405 -2.38 19.99 20.51
CA GLY A 405 -1.61 19.72 19.29
C GLY A 405 -0.30 18.96 19.54
N HIS A 406 -0.08 18.41 20.74
CA HIS A 406 1.11 17.65 21.09
C HIS A 406 0.93 16.18 20.68
N PHE A 407 1.99 15.57 20.17
CA PHE A 407 2.04 14.14 19.90
C PHE A 407 3.23 13.49 20.60
N GLU A 408 3.05 12.20 20.92
CA GLU A 408 4.10 11.36 21.47
C GLU A 408 4.00 9.95 20.88
N THR A 409 5.13 9.38 20.50
CA THR A 409 5.26 7.99 20.06
C THR A 409 6.65 7.44 20.42
N SER A 410 6.90 6.16 20.13
CA SER A 410 8.19 5.54 20.38
C SER A 410 8.59 4.57 19.29
N VAL A 411 9.89 4.43 19.07
CA VAL A 411 10.46 3.56 18.04
C VAL A 411 11.72 2.87 18.54
N ALA A 412 12.04 1.67 18.02
CA ALA A 412 13.25 0.97 18.39
C ALA A 412 14.51 1.79 18.01
N PRO A 413 15.56 1.80 18.85
CA PRO A 413 16.81 2.48 18.54
C PRO A 413 17.43 2.10 17.18
N GLY A 414 17.97 3.09 16.48
CA GLY A 414 18.58 2.93 15.17
C GLY A 414 17.60 2.66 14.03
N SER A 415 16.32 2.95 14.21
CA SER A 415 15.30 2.87 13.16
C SER A 415 15.34 4.10 12.25
N SER A 416 15.23 3.91 10.94
CA SER A 416 15.02 5.02 9.99
C SER A 416 13.53 5.35 9.94
N VAL A 417 13.16 6.56 10.33
CA VAL A 417 11.77 6.97 10.52
C VAL A 417 11.42 8.14 9.61
N ARG A 418 10.21 8.11 9.05
CA ARG A 418 9.54 9.28 8.48
C ARG A 418 8.08 9.36 8.96
N PHE A 419 7.50 10.56 8.93
CA PHE A 419 6.07 10.76 9.15
C PHE A 419 5.34 11.01 7.83
N SER A 420 4.03 10.80 7.80
CA SER A 420 3.10 11.18 6.73
C SER A 420 1.83 11.73 7.36
N TRP A 421 1.16 12.67 6.70
CA TRP A 421 -0.18 13.10 7.11
C TRP A 421 -1.19 11.98 6.86
N GLU A 422 -2.20 11.88 7.73
CA GLU A 422 -3.35 10.99 7.52
C GLU A 422 -4.60 11.84 7.25
N GLU A 423 -5.51 11.29 6.45
CA GLU A 423 -6.78 11.93 6.11
C GLU A 423 -7.81 11.69 7.24
N SER A 424 -8.75 12.62 7.45
CA SER A 424 -9.75 12.51 8.52
C SER A 424 -10.97 11.63 8.15
N ARG A 425 -10.74 10.55 7.38
CA ARG A 425 -11.81 9.74 6.77
C ARG A 425 -12.71 9.01 7.76
N ALA A 426 -12.22 8.75 8.97
CA ALA A 426 -12.98 8.08 10.02
C ALA A 426 -13.77 9.08 10.88
N GLU A 427 -13.12 10.15 11.34
CA GLU A 427 -13.69 11.04 12.35
C GLU A 427 -14.27 12.33 11.78
N GLY A 428 -13.69 12.87 10.69
CA GLY A 428 -14.10 14.13 10.08
C GLY A 428 -13.72 15.38 10.90
N ASP A 429 -12.68 15.30 11.73
CA ASP A 429 -12.29 16.36 12.67
C ASP A 429 -11.42 17.46 12.05
N TYR A 430 -10.89 17.24 10.84
CA TYR A 430 -10.08 18.22 10.12
C TYR A 430 -10.09 17.96 8.62
N LEU A 431 -9.66 18.95 7.85
CA LEU A 431 -9.37 18.80 6.43
C LEU A 431 -8.06 19.52 6.09
N ILE A 432 -7.19 18.85 5.34
CA ILE A 432 -5.90 19.41 4.94
C ILE A 432 -6.08 20.22 3.65
N ASP A 433 -5.41 21.37 3.55
CA ASP A 433 -5.41 22.19 2.34
C ASP A 433 -4.67 21.45 1.21
N GLU A 434 -5.43 21.02 0.20
CA GLU A 434 -4.92 20.22 -0.91
C GLU A 434 -3.95 21.01 -1.81
N GLN A 435 -4.17 22.31 -2.01
CA GLN A 435 -3.27 23.13 -2.82
C GLN A 435 -1.91 23.23 -2.16
N TRP A 436 -1.89 23.40 -0.84
CA TRP A 436 -0.67 23.37 -0.05
C TRP A 436 0.02 22.00 -0.09
N GLN A 437 -0.72 20.89 0.00
CA GLN A 437 -0.14 19.55 -0.18
C GLN A 437 0.48 19.37 -1.57
N ARG A 438 -0.23 19.79 -2.64
CA ARG A 438 0.23 19.70 -4.04
C ARG A 438 1.51 20.49 -4.32
N GLN A 439 1.85 21.47 -3.48
CA GLN A 439 3.15 22.18 -3.51
C GLN A 439 4.32 21.37 -2.92
N GLY A 440 4.13 20.08 -2.63
CA GLY A 440 5.16 19.18 -2.13
C GLY A 440 5.10 18.91 -0.61
N ASN A 441 4.02 19.33 0.06
CA ASN A 441 3.85 19.19 1.52
C ASN A 441 3.05 17.94 1.92
N TYR A 442 3.16 16.85 1.14
CA TYR A 442 2.46 15.58 1.39
C TYR A 442 2.87 14.87 2.68
N GLN A 443 3.99 15.27 3.29
CA GLN A 443 4.50 14.68 4.52
C GLN A 443 5.24 15.72 5.37
N PRO A 444 5.30 15.55 6.70
CA PRO A 444 6.17 16.33 7.56
C PRO A 444 7.63 16.23 7.12
N SER A 445 8.40 17.30 7.33
CA SER A 445 9.84 17.34 7.09
C SER A 445 10.60 16.60 8.21
N PHE A 446 10.38 15.29 8.33
CA PHE A 446 11.11 14.43 9.26
C PHE A 446 11.46 13.12 8.56
N ARG A 447 12.75 12.92 8.32
CA ARG A 447 13.29 11.67 7.79
C ARG A 447 14.72 11.48 8.31
N LYS A 448 14.89 10.59 9.30
CA LYS A 448 16.23 10.27 9.83
C LYS A 448 16.26 8.92 10.54
N THR A 449 17.48 8.39 10.69
CA THR A 449 17.76 7.32 11.64
C THR A 449 17.81 7.91 13.05
N VAL A 450 16.95 7.43 13.95
CA VAL A 450 16.88 7.93 15.33
C VAL A 450 17.68 7.04 16.27
N THR A 451 18.55 7.64 17.07
CA THR A 451 19.41 6.93 18.04
C THR A 451 19.30 7.49 19.46
N GLU A 452 18.62 8.62 19.63
CA GLU A 452 18.29 9.25 20.91
C GLU A 452 16.89 9.89 20.85
N ASN A 453 16.33 10.26 22.00
CA ASN A 453 15.00 10.87 22.09
C ASN A 453 14.93 12.20 21.33
N GLU A 454 13.80 12.43 20.68
CA GLU A 454 13.49 13.64 19.92
C GLU A 454 12.18 14.22 20.44
N GLU A 455 12.23 15.13 21.41
CA GLU A 455 11.04 15.54 22.19
C GLU A 455 10.45 16.90 21.81
N ASP A 456 11.14 17.65 20.93
CA ASP A 456 10.78 19.03 20.55
C ASP A 456 10.53 19.18 19.04
N LEU A 457 9.95 18.14 18.41
CA LEU A 457 9.64 18.19 16.98
C LEU A 457 8.53 19.22 16.69
N VAL A 458 8.68 19.98 15.61
CA VAL A 458 7.65 20.93 15.18
C VAL A 458 7.25 20.61 13.75
N PHE A 459 6.02 20.17 13.56
CA PHE A 459 5.45 19.94 12.24
C PHE A 459 4.45 21.04 11.91
N LYS A 460 4.47 21.50 10.67
CA LYS A 460 3.59 22.57 10.19
C LYS A 460 2.66 21.98 9.14
N ILE A 461 1.37 22.24 9.31
CA ILE A 461 0.31 21.78 8.41
C ILE A 461 -0.59 22.94 8.08
N LYS A 462 -1.19 22.98 6.89
CA LYS A 462 -2.21 23.97 6.55
C LYS A 462 -3.58 23.30 6.54
N LEU A 463 -4.46 23.70 7.45
CA LEU A 463 -5.82 23.16 7.53
C LEU A 463 -6.83 24.10 6.88
N VAL A 464 -7.90 23.50 6.36
CA VAL A 464 -9.07 24.22 5.89
C VAL A 464 -10.02 24.44 7.08
N PRO A 465 -10.48 25.68 7.34
CA PRO A 465 -11.50 25.94 8.35
C PRO A 465 -12.80 25.17 8.05
N ILE A 466 -13.23 24.35 9.00
CA ILE A 466 -14.44 23.52 8.90
C ILE A 466 -15.44 23.81 10.03
N LYS A 467 -16.71 23.49 9.80
CA LYS A 467 -17.78 23.49 10.83
C LYS A 467 -18.74 22.32 10.61
N SER A 468 -19.55 21.99 11.62
CA SER A 468 -20.64 21.05 11.46
C SER A 468 -21.84 21.70 10.76
N LEU A 469 -22.67 20.85 10.14
CA LEU A 469 -23.89 21.25 9.45
C LEU A 469 -24.95 20.16 9.59
N SER A 470 -26.16 20.56 9.97
CA SER A 470 -27.32 19.67 10.00
C SER A 470 -28.22 19.92 8.79
N GLY A 471 -29.00 18.95 8.36
CA GLY A 471 -29.87 19.16 7.21
C GLY A 471 -30.91 18.10 7.00
N ARG A 472 -31.64 18.23 5.88
CA ARG A 472 -32.64 17.28 5.45
C ARG A 472 -32.52 16.99 3.95
N VAL A 473 -32.59 15.71 3.60
CA VAL A 473 -32.74 15.23 2.23
C VAL A 473 -34.22 15.02 1.97
N VAL A 474 -34.72 15.63 0.89
CA VAL A 474 -36.13 15.54 0.51
C VAL A 474 -36.30 15.14 -0.96
N ASP A 475 -37.44 14.59 -1.31
CA ASP A 475 -37.84 14.37 -2.70
C ASP A 475 -38.40 15.66 -3.35
N GLN A 476 -38.97 15.54 -4.56
CA GLN A 476 -39.60 16.67 -5.26
C GLN A 476 -40.91 17.14 -4.61
N SER A 477 -41.58 16.29 -3.83
CA SER A 477 -42.79 16.66 -3.08
C SER A 477 -42.48 17.39 -1.77
N GLY A 478 -41.23 17.29 -1.31
CA GLY A 478 -40.75 17.85 -0.05
C GLY A 478 -40.79 16.86 1.11
N GLU A 479 -41.16 15.60 0.87
CA GLU A 479 -41.10 14.51 1.85
C GLU A 479 -39.66 14.06 2.08
N GLY A 480 -39.36 13.60 3.29
CA GLY A 480 -38.01 13.16 3.66
C GLY A 480 -37.61 11.86 2.97
N VAL A 481 -36.39 11.80 2.44
CA VAL A 481 -35.87 10.57 1.83
C VAL A 481 -35.07 9.79 2.86
N ALA A 482 -35.67 8.70 3.34
CA ALA A 482 -35.06 7.85 4.34
C ALA A 482 -33.72 7.25 3.87
N TYR A 483 -32.73 7.24 4.75
CA TYR A 483 -31.46 6.53 4.55
C TYR A 483 -30.62 6.98 3.33
N ALA A 484 -30.95 8.14 2.74
CA ALA A 484 -30.10 8.76 1.73
C ALA A 484 -28.70 9.03 2.30
N THR A 485 -27.67 8.83 1.49
CA THR A 485 -26.29 9.14 1.89
C THR A 485 -25.92 10.52 1.35
N VAL A 486 -25.22 11.31 2.17
CA VAL A 486 -24.80 12.68 1.88
C VAL A 486 -23.27 12.75 1.90
N TRP A 487 -22.69 13.27 0.83
CA TRP A 487 -21.25 13.45 0.66
C TRP A 487 -20.89 14.93 0.54
N PHE A 488 -19.70 15.24 1.04
CA PHE A 488 -19.09 16.57 1.00
C PHE A 488 -17.68 16.53 0.38
N HIS A 489 -16.82 15.61 0.83
CA HIS A 489 -15.41 15.50 0.40
C HIS A 489 -14.91 14.05 0.59
N ALA A 490 -13.91 13.56 -0.15
CA ALA A 490 -13.49 12.16 -0.03
C ALA A 490 -12.80 11.86 1.32
N ASP A 491 -12.12 12.87 1.86
CA ASP A 491 -11.42 12.81 3.15
C ASP A 491 -12.28 13.05 4.38
N VAL A 492 -13.58 13.29 4.20
CA VAL A 492 -14.57 13.42 5.29
C VAL A 492 -15.52 12.22 5.22
N PRO A 493 -15.98 11.67 6.37
CA PRO A 493 -17.03 10.66 6.38
C PRO A 493 -18.34 11.20 5.78
N SER A 494 -19.05 10.36 5.02
CA SER A 494 -20.41 10.68 4.58
C SER A 494 -21.40 10.61 5.74
N ALA A 495 -22.50 11.37 5.66
CA ALA A 495 -23.61 11.23 6.58
C ALA A 495 -24.71 10.35 5.98
N LYS A 496 -25.39 9.56 6.80
CA LYS A 496 -26.60 8.83 6.39
C LYS A 496 -27.81 9.49 7.03
N ALA A 497 -28.82 9.78 6.22
CA ALA A 497 -30.06 10.35 6.71
C ALA A 497 -30.87 9.34 7.54
N ASP A 498 -31.64 9.83 8.51
CA ASP A 498 -32.60 9.03 9.27
C ASP A 498 -33.88 8.72 8.47
N GLU A 499 -34.87 8.12 9.10
CA GLU A 499 -36.18 7.80 8.48
C GLU A 499 -36.95 9.03 8.01
N ALA A 500 -36.74 10.18 8.65
CA ALA A 500 -37.36 11.44 8.28
C ALA A 500 -36.53 12.22 7.24
N GLY A 501 -35.39 11.68 6.79
CA GLY A 501 -34.46 12.31 5.87
C GLY A 501 -33.50 13.32 6.52
N ALA A 502 -33.47 13.42 7.86
CA ALA A 502 -32.55 14.34 8.56
C ALA A 502 -31.14 13.75 8.65
N PHE A 503 -30.11 14.59 8.56
CA PHE A 503 -28.71 14.19 8.64
C PHE A 503 -27.85 15.23 9.35
N GLU A 504 -26.66 14.81 9.79
CA GLU A 504 -25.63 15.70 10.33
C GLU A 504 -24.27 15.36 9.71
N LEU A 505 -23.58 16.39 9.20
CA LEU A 505 -22.18 16.33 8.77
C LEU A 505 -21.31 17.02 9.80
N LYS A 506 -20.25 16.33 10.25
CA LYS A 506 -19.28 16.89 11.21
C LYS A 506 -18.43 18.01 10.61
N ALA A 507 -18.16 17.95 9.30
CA ALA A 507 -17.30 18.90 8.62
C ALA A 507 -17.83 19.30 7.24
N VAL A 508 -18.02 20.60 7.06
CA VAL A 508 -18.15 21.32 5.78
C VAL A 508 -17.26 22.56 5.82
N PHE A 509 -16.98 23.20 4.68
CA PHE A 509 -16.19 24.44 4.67
C PHE A 509 -16.87 25.55 5.48
N ALA A 510 -16.13 26.19 6.37
CA ALA A 510 -16.63 27.31 7.16
C ALA A 510 -16.59 28.64 6.39
N GLU A 511 -15.56 28.85 5.57
CA GLU A 511 -15.21 30.18 5.02
C GLU A 511 -15.31 30.28 3.49
N ARG A 512 -15.76 29.23 2.81
CA ARG A 512 -16.00 29.24 1.36
C ARG A 512 -17.25 28.47 0.98
N ASP A 513 -17.82 28.83 -0.16
CA ASP A 513 -18.96 28.12 -0.73
C ASP A 513 -18.59 26.66 -1.00
N PHE A 514 -19.59 25.78 -0.90
CA PHE A 514 -19.41 24.35 -1.09
C PHE A 514 -20.66 23.71 -1.68
N ASN A 515 -20.50 22.50 -2.21
CA ASN A 515 -21.58 21.67 -2.66
C ASN A 515 -21.75 20.46 -1.73
N LEU A 516 -23.00 20.00 -1.58
CA LEU A 516 -23.31 18.69 -1.02
C LEU A 516 -23.96 17.85 -2.10
N PHE A 517 -23.59 16.58 -2.16
CA PHE A 517 -24.23 15.59 -3.00
C PHE A 517 -25.00 14.61 -2.12
N ALA A 518 -26.22 14.25 -2.49
CA ALA A 518 -26.98 13.21 -1.82
C ALA A 518 -27.55 12.21 -2.82
N GLU A 519 -27.61 10.94 -2.41
CA GLU A 519 -28.13 9.84 -3.22
C GLU A 519 -28.99 8.94 -2.33
N SER A 520 -30.15 8.57 -2.84
CA SER A 520 -31.03 7.55 -2.25
C SER A 520 -30.35 6.19 -2.17
N SER A 521 -30.80 5.34 -1.24
CA SER A 521 -30.19 4.03 -0.99
C SER A 521 -30.22 3.06 -2.19
N ASP A 522 -31.14 3.25 -3.14
CA ASP A 522 -31.27 2.49 -4.38
C ASP A 522 -30.56 3.16 -5.59
N GLY A 523 -30.03 4.37 -5.42
CA GLY A 523 -29.39 5.16 -6.47
C GLY A 523 -30.34 5.75 -7.51
N LEU A 524 -31.66 5.63 -7.35
CA LEU A 524 -32.64 6.10 -8.34
C LEU A 524 -32.91 7.61 -8.22
N LEU A 525 -32.68 8.19 -7.05
CA LEU A 525 -32.75 9.61 -6.79
C LEU A 525 -31.40 10.15 -6.33
N ALA A 526 -31.00 11.31 -6.86
CA ALA A 526 -29.83 12.05 -6.41
C ALA A 526 -30.01 13.56 -6.54
N GLY A 527 -29.22 14.33 -5.80
CA GLY A 527 -29.26 15.79 -5.81
C GLY A 527 -27.89 16.40 -5.52
N LEU A 528 -27.59 17.50 -6.19
CA LEU A 528 -26.44 18.35 -5.93
C LEU A 528 -26.96 19.72 -5.48
N ALA A 529 -26.49 20.22 -4.35
CA ALA A 529 -26.93 21.52 -3.83
C ALA A 529 -25.72 22.36 -3.41
N ASN A 530 -25.75 23.64 -3.80
CA ASN A 530 -24.73 24.63 -3.45
C ASN A 530 -25.12 25.39 -2.18
N PHE A 531 -24.15 25.61 -1.30
CA PHE A 531 -24.30 26.32 -0.05
C PHE A 531 -23.23 27.41 0.07
N LYS A 532 -23.60 28.53 0.69
CA LYS A 532 -22.69 29.62 0.97
C LYS A 532 -21.82 29.34 2.18
N ALA A 533 -20.64 29.96 2.21
CA ALA A 533 -19.78 29.99 3.39
C ALA A 533 -20.58 30.29 4.68
N GLY A 534 -20.32 29.53 5.74
CA GLY A 534 -20.95 29.70 7.04
C GLY A 534 -22.32 29.05 7.21
N ALA A 535 -22.89 28.39 6.20
CA ALA A 535 -24.16 27.68 6.30
C ALA A 535 -24.21 26.70 7.49
N GLU A 536 -25.33 26.69 8.22
CA GLU A 536 -25.55 25.83 9.40
C GLU A 536 -26.62 24.76 9.16
N THR A 537 -27.51 25.04 8.20
CA THR A 537 -28.58 24.15 7.81
C THR A 537 -28.51 23.86 6.32
N ALA A 538 -28.87 22.65 5.91
CA ALA A 538 -29.00 22.27 4.52
C ALA A 538 -30.35 21.63 4.20
N LYS A 539 -30.82 21.90 2.98
CA LYS A 539 -31.90 21.15 2.36
C LYS A 539 -31.42 20.69 0.99
N ILE A 540 -31.42 19.39 0.75
CA ILE A 540 -31.00 18.80 -0.54
C ILE A 540 -32.24 18.14 -1.15
N ALA A 541 -32.66 18.62 -2.31
CA ALA A 541 -33.77 18.02 -3.05
C ALA A 541 -33.23 16.99 -4.04
N LEU A 542 -33.71 15.76 -3.95
CA LEU A 542 -33.36 14.71 -4.89
C LEU A 542 -34.29 14.72 -6.10
N SER A 543 -33.72 14.43 -7.26
CA SER A 543 -34.43 14.20 -8.51
C SER A 543 -34.00 12.87 -9.12
N ALA A 544 -34.78 12.37 -10.07
CA ALA A 544 -34.48 11.12 -10.75
C ALA A 544 -33.07 11.15 -11.38
N THR A 545 -32.27 10.13 -11.08
CA THR A 545 -31.03 9.87 -11.79
C THR A 545 -31.33 9.38 -13.20
N ARG A 546 -30.34 9.50 -14.09
CA ARG A 546 -30.49 9.16 -15.51
C ARG A 546 -29.47 8.12 -15.94
N THR A 547 -29.83 7.38 -16.99
CA THR A 547 -28.89 6.56 -17.74
C THR A 547 -28.36 7.38 -18.91
N TYR A 548 -27.04 7.40 -19.06
CA TYR A 548 -26.37 8.07 -20.16
C TYR A 548 -25.73 7.02 -21.07
N ALA A 549 -25.87 7.23 -22.38
CA ALA A 549 -25.02 6.59 -23.37
C ALA A 549 -23.72 7.40 -23.52
N GLY A 550 -22.66 6.75 -23.95
CA GLY A 550 -21.41 7.43 -24.27
C GLY A 550 -20.61 6.72 -25.35
N GLU A 551 -19.65 7.44 -25.90
CA GLU A 551 -18.78 7.03 -26.99
C GLU A 551 -17.35 7.50 -26.68
N VAL A 552 -16.38 6.60 -26.76
CA VAL A 552 -14.96 6.92 -26.54
C VAL A 552 -14.21 6.62 -27.82
N THR A 553 -13.37 7.56 -28.25
CA THR A 553 -12.47 7.38 -29.40
C THR A 553 -11.03 7.34 -28.95
N ASN A 554 -10.14 6.80 -29.77
CA ASN A 554 -8.71 7.00 -29.62
C ASN A 554 -8.26 8.31 -30.30
N THR A 555 -6.96 8.62 -30.22
CA THR A 555 -6.34 9.82 -30.81
C THR A 555 -6.43 9.90 -32.33
N ASP A 556 -6.73 8.79 -33.00
CA ASP A 556 -6.92 8.71 -34.46
C ASP A 556 -8.41 8.84 -34.85
N GLY A 557 -9.30 9.05 -33.86
CA GLY A 557 -10.75 9.13 -34.06
C GLY A 557 -11.43 7.78 -34.28
N LEU A 558 -10.71 6.66 -34.09
CA LEU A 558 -11.28 5.30 -34.14
C LEU A 558 -11.93 4.94 -32.80
N PRO A 559 -12.87 3.99 -32.76
CA PRO A 559 -13.46 3.52 -31.51
C PRO A 559 -12.44 2.99 -30.50
N ALA A 560 -12.50 3.47 -29.26
CA ALA A 560 -11.70 2.95 -28.15
C ALA A 560 -12.45 1.78 -27.49
N GLY A 561 -12.35 0.59 -28.09
CA GLY A 561 -13.05 -0.61 -27.60
C GLY A 561 -12.41 -1.29 -26.39
N ASN A 562 -13.23 -1.95 -25.57
CA ASN A 562 -12.84 -2.65 -24.33
C ASN A 562 -12.11 -1.79 -23.29
N LEU A 563 -12.22 -0.46 -23.39
CA LEU A 563 -11.66 0.46 -22.41
C LEU A 563 -12.48 0.38 -21.13
N LYS A 564 -11.85 -0.04 -20.03
CA LYS A 564 -12.41 0.06 -18.69
C LYS A 564 -11.96 1.37 -18.05
N PHE A 565 -12.91 2.12 -17.52
CA PHE A 565 -12.61 3.36 -16.81
C PHE A 565 -13.47 3.52 -15.57
N TYR A 566 -13.00 4.33 -14.65
CA TYR A 566 -13.73 4.71 -13.45
C TYR A 566 -14.35 6.08 -13.66
N LEU A 567 -15.61 6.23 -13.26
CA LEU A 567 -16.33 7.49 -13.31
C LEU A 567 -16.67 7.93 -11.89
N ASP A 568 -15.87 8.86 -11.37
CA ASP A 568 -15.99 9.39 -10.00
C ASP A 568 -16.78 10.69 -10.01
N LEU A 569 -17.61 10.92 -8.98
CA LEU A 569 -18.27 12.22 -8.79
C LEU A 569 -17.22 13.25 -8.39
N ARG A 570 -17.17 14.39 -9.06
CA ARG A 570 -16.32 15.51 -8.68
C ARG A 570 -17.09 16.45 -7.77
N LEU A 571 -16.60 16.64 -6.55
CA LEU A 571 -17.26 17.41 -5.50
C LEU A 571 -16.23 18.18 -4.69
N ASN A 572 -16.39 19.51 -4.60
CA ASN A 572 -15.53 20.41 -3.80
C ASN A 572 -14.02 20.23 -4.09
N ASP A 573 -13.67 20.26 -5.37
CA ASP A 573 -12.31 20.08 -5.92
C ASP A 573 -11.71 18.67 -5.80
N ASP A 574 -12.48 17.69 -5.32
CA ASP A 574 -12.04 16.31 -5.07
C ASP A 574 -12.91 15.27 -5.80
N ASN A 575 -12.41 14.03 -5.90
CA ASN A 575 -13.07 12.90 -6.55
C ASN A 575 -13.63 11.91 -5.52
N ILE A 576 -14.96 11.80 -5.46
CA ILE A 576 -15.66 10.92 -4.52
C ILE A 576 -15.74 9.49 -5.08
N TYR A 577 -14.65 8.74 -4.93
CA TYR A 577 -14.55 7.34 -5.37
C TYR A 577 -15.57 6.38 -4.70
N ARG A 578 -16.21 6.81 -3.61
CA ARG A 578 -17.23 5.99 -2.90
C ARG A 578 -18.54 5.84 -3.67
N VAL A 579 -18.82 6.74 -4.63
CA VAL A 579 -19.99 6.69 -5.52
C VAL A 579 -19.60 6.38 -6.98
N ARG A 580 -18.40 5.83 -7.16
CA ARG A 580 -17.82 5.46 -8.45
C ARG A 580 -18.74 4.57 -9.29
N ARG A 581 -18.71 4.77 -10.60
CA ARG A 581 -19.19 3.79 -11.60
C ARG A 581 -17.99 3.22 -12.37
N GLU A 582 -18.11 1.99 -12.86
CA GLU A 582 -17.02 1.28 -13.55
C GLU A 582 -17.47 0.79 -14.93
N PRO A 583 -17.77 1.69 -15.87
CA PRO A 583 -18.13 1.30 -17.24
C PRO A 583 -16.95 0.66 -17.99
N THR A 584 -17.33 -0.11 -19.01
CA THR A 584 -16.43 -0.65 -20.04
C THR A 584 -17.06 -0.38 -21.39
N THR A 585 -16.26 0.08 -22.36
CA THR A 585 -16.72 0.27 -23.74
C THR A 585 -16.84 -1.07 -24.46
N ASP A 586 -17.81 -1.19 -25.37
CA ASP A 586 -17.88 -2.28 -26.34
C ASP A 586 -16.84 -2.10 -27.47
N ASP A 587 -16.78 -3.03 -28.42
CA ASP A 587 -15.82 -2.99 -29.54
C ASP A 587 -16.01 -1.77 -30.45
N GLU A 588 -17.22 -1.17 -30.46
CA GLU A 588 -17.55 0.07 -31.14
C GLU A 588 -17.29 1.32 -30.28
N GLY A 589 -16.59 1.19 -29.15
CA GLY A 589 -16.21 2.29 -28.26
C GLY A 589 -17.38 2.88 -27.48
N LYS A 590 -18.55 2.24 -27.48
CA LYS A 590 -19.76 2.74 -26.84
C LYS A 590 -19.94 2.17 -25.45
N PHE A 591 -20.61 2.91 -24.58
CA PHE A 591 -20.94 2.45 -23.24
C PHE A 591 -22.29 2.99 -22.77
N THR A 592 -22.82 2.37 -21.72
CA THR A 592 -23.96 2.93 -20.97
C THR A 592 -23.64 2.95 -19.49
N VAL A 593 -24.08 4.00 -18.82
CA VAL A 593 -23.87 4.18 -17.38
C VAL A 593 -25.17 4.66 -16.74
N LYS A 594 -25.61 3.92 -15.72
CA LYS A 594 -26.87 4.16 -15.02
C LYS A 594 -26.64 5.00 -13.76
N ASN A 595 -27.73 5.56 -13.26
CA ASN A 595 -27.80 6.24 -11.96
C ASN A 595 -26.82 7.41 -11.84
N LEU A 596 -26.74 8.26 -12.87
CA LEU A 596 -25.97 9.51 -12.82
C LEU A 596 -26.86 10.69 -12.49
N CYS A 597 -26.35 11.62 -11.69
CA CYS A 597 -27.03 12.86 -11.35
C CYS A 597 -26.83 13.87 -12.49
N PRO A 598 -27.91 14.34 -13.15
CA PRO A 598 -27.79 15.20 -14.34
C PRO A 598 -27.16 16.58 -14.07
N GLN A 599 -27.06 16.98 -12.80
CA GLN A 599 -26.55 18.29 -12.37
C GLN A 599 -25.08 18.21 -11.95
N ALA A 600 -24.45 17.04 -12.02
CA ALA A 600 -23.14 16.80 -11.46
C ALA A 600 -22.02 16.76 -12.50
N LEU A 601 -20.82 17.11 -12.03
CA LEU A 601 -19.57 16.93 -12.72
C LEU A 601 -18.96 15.57 -12.34
N TYR A 602 -18.53 14.82 -13.33
CA TYR A 602 -17.86 13.53 -13.14
C TYR A 602 -16.44 13.56 -13.71
N TYR A 603 -15.54 12.80 -13.10
CA TYR A 603 -14.17 12.60 -13.53
C TYR A 603 -14.02 11.15 -14.02
N ALA A 604 -13.85 10.98 -15.33
CA ALA A 604 -13.48 9.70 -15.92
C ALA A 604 -11.96 9.51 -15.82
N TRP A 605 -11.50 8.35 -15.39
CA TRP A 605 -10.08 8.03 -15.29
C TRP A 605 -9.79 6.57 -15.59
N TRP A 606 -8.67 6.31 -16.25
CA TRP A 606 -8.18 4.97 -16.60
C TRP A 606 -6.64 4.91 -16.51
N SER A 607 -6.12 3.70 -16.31
CA SER A 607 -4.68 3.41 -16.23
C SER A 607 -4.32 2.20 -17.05
N SER A 608 -3.10 2.19 -17.61
CA SER A 608 -2.46 1.03 -18.27
C SER A 608 -2.13 -0.10 -17.29
N ASP A 609 -2.06 0.19 -15.98
CA ASP A 609 -1.81 -0.82 -14.94
C ASP A 609 -2.96 -1.84 -14.80
N HIS A 610 -4.14 -1.52 -15.33
CA HIS A 610 -5.27 -2.44 -15.33
C HIS A 610 -5.13 -3.42 -16.50
N GLU A 611 -5.17 -4.73 -16.24
CA GLU A 611 -4.92 -5.77 -17.28
C GLU A 611 -5.81 -5.60 -18.52
N ASP A 612 -7.08 -5.24 -18.31
CA ASP A 612 -8.05 -4.96 -19.39
C ASP A 612 -7.70 -3.72 -20.26
N ASN A 613 -6.87 -2.80 -19.76
CA ASN A 613 -6.50 -1.54 -20.43
C ASN A 613 -5.09 -1.55 -21.02
N ARG A 614 -4.51 -2.73 -21.21
CA ARG A 614 -3.11 -2.91 -21.64
C ARG A 614 -2.71 -2.15 -22.92
N ASP A 615 -3.67 -1.75 -23.74
CA ASP A 615 -3.46 -1.08 -25.02
C ASP A 615 -3.68 0.45 -24.92
N TYR A 616 -4.02 0.98 -23.74
CA TYR A 616 -4.31 2.39 -23.49
C TYR A 616 -3.28 3.05 -22.58
N ASP A 617 -3.06 4.36 -22.72
CA ASP A 617 -2.29 5.15 -21.75
C ASP A 617 -3.06 5.37 -20.45
N TYR A 618 -2.35 5.82 -19.42
CA TYR A 618 -2.98 6.60 -18.37
C TYR A 618 -3.69 7.83 -18.95
N GLY A 619 -4.96 8.04 -18.58
CA GLY A 619 -5.71 9.20 -19.04
C GLY A 619 -6.94 9.52 -18.19
N ASN A 620 -7.53 10.67 -18.47
CA ASN A 620 -8.72 11.15 -17.77
C ASN A 620 -9.53 12.15 -18.60
N ALA A 621 -10.79 12.36 -18.22
CA ALA A 621 -11.67 13.37 -18.79
C ALA A 621 -12.67 13.90 -17.74
N ASP A 622 -12.95 15.21 -17.80
CA ASP A 622 -14.02 15.84 -17.03
C ASP A 622 -15.34 15.82 -17.84
N ILE A 623 -16.42 15.35 -17.22
CA ILE A 623 -17.73 15.14 -17.84
C ILE A 623 -18.77 15.94 -17.05
N ASP A 624 -19.12 17.12 -17.57
CA ASP A 624 -20.12 18.01 -16.97
C ASP A 624 -21.52 17.69 -17.50
N LEU A 625 -22.27 16.85 -16.78
CA LEU A 625 -23.59 16.42 -17.24
C LEU A 625 -24.62 17.56 -17.28
N ALA A 626 -24.38 18.65 -16.53
CA ALA A 626 -25.25 19.82 -16.56
C ALA A 626 -25.15 20.59 -17.89
N LYS A 627 -24.09 20.35 -18.68
CA LYS A 627 -23.88 20.94 -19.99
C LYS A 627 -24.32 20.05 -21.15
N LEU A 628 -24.64 18.78 -20.90
CA LEU A 628 -25.09 17.85 -21.95
C LEU A 628 -26.60 18.00 -22.21
N GLY A 629 -26.97 17.98 -23.49
CA GLY A 629 -28.37 17.89 -23.88
C GLY A 629 -29.03 16.58 -23.39
N PRO A 630 -30.38 16.51 -23.34
CA PRO A 630 -31.09 15.31 -22.89
C PRO A 630 -30.69 14.03 -23.63
N ASP A 631 -30.45 14.07 -24.93
CA ASP A 631 -30.10 12.88 -25.72
C ASP A 631 -28.63 12.90 -26.19
N GLU A 632 -27.83 13.84 -25.67
CA GLU A 632 -26.42 13.95 -26.04
C GLU A 632 -25.59 12.91 -25.27
N PRO A 633 -24.81 12.05 -25.96
CA PRO A 633 -23.99 11.06 -25.29
C PRO A 633 -22.71 11.69 -24.73
N ILE A 634 -22.19 11.08 -23.67
CA ILE A 634 -20.88 11.43 -23.11
C ILE A 634 -19.80 11.10 -24.14
N ARG A 635 -18.87 12.03 -24.40
CA ARG A 635 -17.74 11.80 -25.31
C ARG A 635 -16.42 12.24 -24.71
N PHE A 636 -15.39 11.43 -24.89
CA PHE A 636 -14.00 11.77 -24.57
C PHE A 636 -13.05 10.89 -25.38
N GLU A 637 -11.77 11.24 -25.36
CA GLU A 637 -10.70 10.54 -26.08
C GLU A 637 -9.81 9.76 -25.10
N ALA A 638 -9.43 8.53 -25.48
CA ALA A 638 -8.48 7.71 -24.75
C ALA A 638 -7.27 7.37 -25.63
N LYS A 639 -6.09 7.86 -25.22
CA LYS A 639 -4.85 7.58 -25.96
C LYS A 639 -4.56 6.08 -25.99
N GLN A 640 -4.42 5.53 -27.18
CA GLN A 640 -4.21 4.11 -27.44
C GLN A 640 -2.84 3.88 -28.08
N TYR A 641 -2.19 2.77 -27.73
CA TYR A 641 -0.87 2.36 -28.17
C TYR A 641 -0.95 1.05 -28.93
N LEU A 642 -1.06 1.11 -30.25
CA LEU A 642 -1.25 -0.06 -31.11
C LEU A 642 -0.05 -0.35 -32.02
N ASN A 643 0.84 0.62 -32.22
CA ASN A 643 1.96 0.44 -33.14
C ASN A 643 2.97 -0.57 -32.58
N THR A 644 3.60 -1.29 -33.49
CA THR A 644 4.66 -2.26 -33.18
C THR A 644 5.84 -1.97 -34.06
N LEU A 645 6.97 -1.62 -33.45
CA LEU A 645 8.23 -1.43 -34.16
C LEU A 645 8.94 -2.78 -34.24
N MET A 646 9.12 -3.30 -35.44
CA MET A 646 9.91 -4.49 -35.72
C MET A 646 11.17 -4.10 -36.48
N GLY A 647 12.27 -4.77 -36.17
CA GLY A 647 13.51 -4.49 -36.84
C GLY A 647 14.62 -5.48 -36.54
N LYS A 648 15.80 -5.17 -37.08
CA LYS A 648 17.01 -5.97 -36.94
C LYS A 648 18.20 -5.09 -36.57
N VAL A 649 19.05 -5.61 -35.69
CA VAL A 649 20.34 -5.03 -35.37
C VAL A 649 21.43 -5.88 -36.00
N VAL A 650 22.26 -5.26 -36.83
CA VAL A 650 23.39 -5.90 -37.51
C VAL A 650 24.70 -5.18 -37.18
N ASP A 651 25.83 -5.83 -37.38
CA ASP A 651 27.15 -5.21 -37.33
C ASP A 651 27.51 -4.52 -38.66
N ASP A 652 28.67 -3.88 -38.70
CA ASP A 652 29.16 -3.17 -39.90
C ASP A 652 29.53 -4.09 -41.07
N GLN A 653 29.48 -5.41 -40.88
CA GLN A 653 29.63 -6.44 -41.91
C GLN A 653 28.27 -7.05 -42.33
N GLY A 654 27.17 -6.61 -41.71
CA GLY A 654 25.81 -7.11 -41.97
C GLY A 654 25.45 -8.39 -41.20
N SER A 655 26.29 -8.85 -40.26
CA SER A 655 26.01 -10.00 -39.42
C SER A 655 25.04 -9.63 -38.30
N PRO A 656 24.11 -10.50 -37.89
CA PRO A 656 23.15 -10.20 -36.84
C PRO A 656 23.81 -10.05 -35.46
N VAL A 657 23.39 -9.04 -34.70
CA VAL A 657 23.88 -8.80 -33.32
C VAL A 657 22.83 -9.27 -32.33
N ALA A 658 23.05 -10.43 -31.72
CA ALA A 658 22.17 -11.00 -30.72
C ALA A 658 22.30 -10.31 -29.34
N LYS A 659 21.22 -10.29 -28.57
CA LYS A 659 21.15 -9.71 -27.21
C LYS A 659 21.54 -8.23 -27.15
N ALA A 660 21.41 -7.49 -28.24
CA ALA A 660 21.51 -6.04 -28.25
C ALA A 660 20.33 -5.48 -27.45
N SER A 661 20.62 -4.68 -26.41
CA SER A 661 19.63 -4.02 -25.58
C SER A 661 19.14 -2.74 -26.26
N ILE A 662 17.84 -2.64 -26.48
CA ILE A 662 17.17 -1.51 -27.10
C ILE A 662 16.33 -0.81 -26.03
N ARG A 663 16.54 0.48 -25.88
CA ARG A 663 15.80 1.35 -24.95
C ARG A 663 15.24 2.54 -25.70
N ILE A 664 13.94 2.78 -25.55
CA ILE A 664 13.30 3.99 -26.05
C ILE A 664 13.50 5.12 -25.04
N VAL A 665 13.91 6.29 -25.51
CA VAL A 665 14.12 7.48 -24.66
C VAL A 665 13.12 8.60 -24.93
N SER A 666 12.33 8.49 -25.99
CA SER A 666 11.13 9.31 -26.23
C SER A 666 9.94 8.78 -25.38
N TYR A 667 9.91 9.12 -24.09
CA TYR A 667 8.94 8.60 -23.13
C TYR A 667 7.46 8.86 -23.45
N THR A 668 7.15 9.79 -24.36
CA THR A 668 5.80 10.06 -24.85
C THR A 668 5.27 8.99 -25.80
N MET A 669 6.16 8.16 -26.36
CA MET A 669 5.84 7.06 -27.29
C MET A 669 5.49 5.76 -26.58
N MET A 670 5.65 5.70 -25.26
CA MET A 670 5.41 4.51 -24.45
C MET A 670 4.43 4.79 -23.32
N GLN A 671 3.68 3.76 -22.95
CA GLN A 671 2.89 3.73 -21.73
C GLN A 671 3.78 4.00 -20.50
N GLN A 672 3.21 4.65 -19.48
CA GLN A 672 3.95 5.13 -18.32
C GLN A 672 4.74 4.03 -17.59
N ASP A 673 4.15 2.85 -17.46
CA ASP A 673 4.72 1.65 -16.84
C ASP A 673 5.81 0.99 -17.69
N GLU A 674 5.73 1.11 -19.02
CA GLU A 674 6.67 0.53 -19.96
C GLU A 674 7.95 1.37 -20.18
N ARG A 675 7.99 2.63 -19.72
CA ARG A 675 9.14 3.58 -19.91
C ARG A 675 10.50 3.10 -19.39
N ARG A 676 10.52 2.06 -18.54
CA ARG A 676 11.76 1.48 -17.98
C ARG A 676 12.15 0.16 -18.61
N LYS A 677 11.33 -0.42 -19.48
CA LYS A 677 11.59 -1.70 -20.11
C LYS A 677 12.72 -1.59 -21.12
N GLN A 678 13.49 -2.66 -21.21
CA GLN A 678 14.51 -2.84 -22.23
C GLN A 678 14.10 -4.04 -23.07
N TYR A 679 14.24 -3.91 -24.37
CA TYR A 679 14.01 -4.97 -25.34
C TYR A 679 15.36 -5.55 -25.74
N ALA A 680 15.41 -6.82 -26.11
CA ALA A 680 16.64 -7.47 -26.54
C ALA A 680 16.44 -8.13 -27.88
N THR A 681 17.45 -8.05 -28.76
CA THR A 681 17.42 -8.82 -30.00
C THR A 681 17.59 -10.31 -29.76
N ASP A 682 16.96 -11.12 -30.61
CA ASP A 682 17.10 -12.57 -30.62
C ASP A 682 18.42 -13.04 -31.29
N GLU A 683 18.56 -14.34 -31.53
CA GLU A 683 19.76 -14.91 -32.17
C GLU A 683 19.94 -14.47 -33.63
N SER A 684 18.85 -14.13 -34.32
CA SER A 684 18.84 -13.53 -35.66
C SER A 684 19.06 -12.02 -35.65
N GLY A 685 19.25 -11.40 -34.48
CA GLY A 685 19.39 -9.95 -34.34
C GLY A 685 18.06 -9.20 -34.48
N GLU A 686 16.94 -9.91 -34.55
CA GLU A 686 15.60 -9.34 -34.73
C GLU A 686 15.00 -8.91 -33.39
N PHE A 687 14.13 -7.91 -33.42
CA PHE A 687 13.43 -7.43 -32.24
C PHE A 687 12.02 -6.96 -32.59
N GLU A 688 11.16 -6.97 -31.58
CA GLU A 688 9.81 -6.44 -31.62
C GLU A 688 9.57 -5.57 -30.39
N ILE A 689 9.07 -4.35 -30.61
CA ILE A 689 8.64 -3.42 -29.57
C ILE A 689 7.16 -3.09 -29.80
N PRO A 690 6.25 -3.80 -29.12
CA PRO A 690 4.82 -3.55 -29.27
C PRO A 690 4.38 -2.34 -28.43
N ARG A 691 3.14 -1.91 -28.67
CA ARG A 691 2.42 -0.89 -27.87
C ARG A 691 3.11 0.47 -27.85
N LEU A 692 3.40 0.96 -29.04
CA LEU A 692 3.94 2.29 -29.27
C LEU A 692 2.84 3.25 -29.72
N ALA A 693 3.01 4.53 -29.38
CA ALA A 693 2.13 5.56 -29.91
C ALA A 693 2.54 5.81 -31.36
N PRO A 694 1.62 6.24 -32.23
CA PRO A 694 1.97 6.71 -33.56
C PRO A 694 3.03 7.82 -33.54
N GLY A 695 3.97 7.73 -34.48
CA GLY A 695 5.05 8.71 -34.68
C GLY A 695 6.47 8.12 -34.60
N GLU A 696 7.46 8.99 -34.42
CA GLU A 696 8.89 8.65 -34.43
C GLU A 696 9.42 8.46 -32.99
N ALA A 697 10.05 7.31 -32.71
CA ALA A 697 10.67 6.99 -31.43
C ALA A 697 12.20 7.14 -31.47
N GLU A 698 12.80 7.75 -30.44
CA GLU A 698 14.26 7.77 -30.25
C GLU A 698 14.71 6.52 -29.48
N LEU A 699 15.60 5.75 -30.09
CA LEU A 699 16.16 4.50 -29.58
C LEU A 699 17.61 4.70 -29.15
N ILE A 700 17.99 4.06 -28.04
CA ILE A 700 19.37 3.79 -27.64
C ILE A 700 19.59 2.29 -27.73
N ILE A 701 20.50 1.87 -28.59
CA ILE A 701 20.85 0.47 -28.82
C ILE A 701 22.26 0.23 -28.29
N THR A 702 22.41 -0.75 -27.41
CA THR A 702 23.68 -1.15 -26.80
C THR A 702 23.91 -2.64 -26.96
N ALA A 703 25.13 -3.04 -27.30
CA ALA A 703 25.54 -4.44 -27.33
C ALA A 703 26.98 -4.57 -26.86
N LYS A 704 27.32 -5.70 -26.23
CA LYS A 704 28.70 -5.93 -25.77
C LYS A 704 29.64 -5.97 -26.98
N GLY A 705 30.73 -5.21 -26.92
CA GLY A 705 31.72 -5.14 -28.01
C GLY A 705 31.35 -4.15 -29.12
N TYR A 706 30.26 -3.39 -28.98
CA TYR A 706 29.79 -2.42 -29.97
C TYR A 706 29.60 -1.02 -29.36
N LEU A 707 29.74 0.00 -30.21
CA LEU A 707 29.42 1.37 -29.85
C LEU A 707 27.92 1.53 -29.62
N THR A 708 27.55 2.29 -28.59
CA THR A 708 26.15 2.67 -28.37
C THR A 708 25.66 3.50 -29.54
N LYS A 709 24.53 3.11 -30.13
CA LYS A 709 23.88 3.85 -31.21
C LYS A 709 22.64 4.56 -30.69
N ARG A 710 22.51 5.84 -31.04
CA ARG A 710 21.26 6.59 -30.99
C ARG A 710 20.70 6.68 -32.39
N CYS A 711 19.43 6.34 -32.55
CA CYS A 711 18.73 6.42 -33.83
C CYS A 711 17.25 6.69 -33.61
N ARG A 712 16.56 7.04 -34.68
CA ARG A 712 15.12 7.21 -34.67
C ARG A 712 14.46 6.20 -35.61
N ALA A 713 13.26 5.78 -35.27
CA ALA A 713 12.47 4.84 -36.05
C ALA A 713 10.99 5.23 -35.97
N GLU A 714 10.28 5.11 -37.10
CA GLU A 714 8.82 5.16 -37.09
C GLU A 714 8.28 3.97 -36.32
N THR A 715 7.33 4.23 -35.42
CA THR A 715 6.82 3.24 -34.46
C THR A 715 6.03 2.10 -35.09
N ASP A 716 5.58 2.25 -36.34
CA ASP A 716 4.90 1.25 -37.16
C ASP A 716 5.82 0.58 -38.20
N SER A 717 7.12 0.85 -38.18
CA SER A 717 8.08 0.20 -39.09
C SER A 717 8.18 -1.30 -38.79
N PHE A 718 8.16 -2.11 -39.85
CA PHE A 718 8.28 -3.57 -39.78
C PHE A 718 9.64 -4.09 -40.30
N ASP A 719 10.49 -3.20 -40.81
CA ASP A 719 11.74 -3.50 -41.50
C ASP A 719 12.91 -2.59 -41.06
N PHE A 720 12.79 -1.98 -39.87
CA PHE A 720 13.81 -1.08 -39.35
C PHE A 720 15.16 -1.79 -39.18
N GLU A 721 16.25 -1.24 -39.72
CA GLU A 721 17.59 -1.79 -39.54
C GLU A 721 18.52 -0.82 -38.81
N ALA A 722 19.16 -1.31 -37.74
CA ALA A 722 20.19 -0.60 -37.01
C ALA A 722 21.55 -1.29 -37.13
N VAL A 723 22.47 -0.65 -37.86
CA VAL A 723 23.88 -1.05 -37.91
C VAL A 723 24.65 -0.56 -36.68
N LEU A 724 25.20 -1.45 -35.85
CA LEU A 724 26.15 -1.16 -34.79
C LEU A 724 27.59 -1.28 -35.28
N LYS A 725 28.44 -0.33 -34.90
CA LYS A 725 29.88 -0.40 -35.20
C LYS A 725 30.61 -1.08 -34.05
N SER A 726 31.55 -1.96 -34.38
CA SER A 726 32.44 -2.56 -33.38
C SER A 726 33.15 -1.49 -32.55
N ASP A 727 33.16 -1.66 -31.23
CA ASP A 727 33.88 -0.77 -30.33
C ASP A 727 35.35 -1.17 -30.24
N THR A 728 36.20 -0.51 -31.03
CA THR A 728 37.66 -0.71 -31.01
C THR A 728 38.34 -0.10 -29.78
N GLY A 729 37.57 0.54 -28.89
CA GLY A 729 38.08 1.33 -27.78
C GLY A 729 38.66 2.68 -28.18
N GLN A 730 38.83 2.96 -29.48
CA GLN A 730 39.37 4.24 -29.95
C GLN A 730 38.26 5.30 -29.97
N ARG A 731 38.55 6.49 -29.45
CA ARG A 731 37.68 7.67 -29.51
C ARG A 731 38.48 8.86 -30.02
N SER A 732 37.95 9.54 -31.04
CA SER A 732 38.52 10.76 -31.59
C SER A 732 37.56 11.93 -31.33
N TYR A 733 38.06 12.97 -30.66
CA TYR A 733 37.33 14.23 -30.46
C TYR A 733 38.04 15.32 -31.26
N ARG A 734 37.34 15.94 -32.21
CA ARG A 734 37.86 17.07 -32.97
C ARG A 734 37.06 18.32 -32.60
N ILE A 735 37.74 19.35 -32.11
CA ILE A 735 37.15 20.62 -31.70
C ILE A 735 37.70 21.70 -32.62
N LYS A 736 36.83 22.58 -33.13
CA LYS A 736 37.22 23.80 -33.82
C LYS A 736 36.84 24.99 -32.95
N VAL A 737 37.79 25.87 -32.67
CA VAL A 737 37.58 27.12 -31.94
C VAL A 737 37.64 28.28 -32.93
N VAL A 738 36.63 29.13 -32.89
CA VAL A 738 36.50 30.30 -33.76
C VAL A 738 36.15 31.54 -32.93
N ASP A 739 36.38 32.73 -33.47
CA ASP A 739 35.89 34.00 -32.92
C ASP A 739 34.44 34.29 -33.37
N ASP A 740 33.91 35.44 -32.96
CA ASP A 740 32.55 35.90 -33.30
C ASP A 740 32.34 36.14 -34.82
N ASP A 741 33.42 36.22 -35.61
CA ASP A 741 33.40 36.35 -37.07
C ASP A 741 33.60 34.98 -37.78
N ASP A 742 33.49 33.86 -37.07
CA ASP A 742 33.78 32.49 -37.54
C ASP A 742 35.24 32.26 -37.98
N LYS A 743 36.18 33.16 -37.62
CA LYS A 743 37.60 32.99 -37.96
C LYS A 743 38.26 32.02 -36.98
N PRO A 744 39.07 31.07 -37.48
CA PRO A 744 39.72 30.09 -36.62
C PRO A 744 40.72 30.72 -35.66
N LEU A 745 40.62 30.34 -34.38
CA LEU A 745 41.52 30.81 -33.33
C LEU A 745 42.63 29.78 -33.09
N ALA A 746 43.85 30.10 -33.50
CA ALA A 746 45.03 29.29 -33.28
C ALA A 746 45.60 29.46 -31.87
N ASN A 747 46.31 28.44 -31.37
CA ASN A 747 46.94 28.42 -30.05
C ASN A 747 45.99 28.65 -28.87
N VAL A 748 44.72 28.26 -29.01
CA VAL A 748 43.76 28.30 -27.91
C VAL A 748 43.86 27.01 -27.10
N PRO A 749 44.01 27.09 -25.77
CA PRO A 749 44.01 25.91 -24.92
C PRO A 749 42.62 25.29 -24.82
N VAL A 750 42.49 24.04 -25.27
CA VAL A 750 41.30 23.23 -25.08
C VAL A 750 41.59 22.11 -24.08
N LEU A 751 40.71 21.96 -23.10
CA LEU A 751 40.76 20.95 -22.06
C LEU A 751 39.69 19.91 -22.31
N LEU A 752 40.08 18.66 -22.48
CA LEU A 752 39.19 17.52 -22.48
C LEU A 752 39.23 16.85 -21.11
N ARG A 753 38.14 16.97 -20.35
CA ARG A 753 37.94 16.33 -19.03
C ARG A 753 37.09 15.09 -19.19
N ILE A 754 37.62 13.92 -18.83
CA ILE A 754 36.97 12.61 -18.96
C ILE A 754 36.68 12.09 -17.56
N SER A 755 35.44 11.71 -17.30
CA SER A 755 35.05 10.99 -16.08
C SER A 755 34.73 9.54 -16.44
N LYS A 756 35.41 8.58 -15.79
CA LYS A 756 35.23 7.12 -15.99
C LYS A 756 34.92 6.42 -14.66
N ARG A 757 34.09 5.36 -14.67
CA ARG A 757 33.79 4.55 -13.48
C ARG A 757 33.89 3.06 -13.79
N GLY A 758 34.73 2.33 -13.05
CA GLY A 758 34.84 0.87 -13.17
C GLY A 758 33.58 0.14 -12.69
N LYS A 759 33.39 -1.12 -13.12
CA LYS A 759 32.24 -1.97 -12.72
C LYS A 759 32.11 -2.16 -11.20
N ASP A 760 33.23 -2.21 -10.48
CA ASP A 760 33.28 -2.44 -9.02
C ASP A 760 33.60 -1.17 -8.21
N GLU A 761 33.67 -0.01 -8.86
CA GLU A 761 34.09 1.24 -8.22
C GLU A 761 32.88 2.11 -7.83
N LYS A 762 32.89 2.62 -6.59
CA LYS A 762 31.86 3.55 -6.08
C LYS A 762 32.07 5.00 -6.50
N GLN A 763 33.28 5.37 -6.96
CA GLN A 763 33.64 6.76 -7.31
C GLN A 763 34.14 6.85 -8.76
N PHE A 764 33.96 8.02 -9.38
CA PHE A 764 34.47 8.30 -10.72
C PHE A 764 35.95 8.69 -10.66
N GLN A 765 36.76 8.11 -11.55
CA GLN A 765 38.09 8.59 -11.88
C GLN A 765 37.98 9.73 -12.90
N LYS A 766 38.73 10.81 -12.70
CA LYS A 766 38.75 11.97 -13.61
C LYS A 766 40.12 12.11 -14.26
N GLU A 767 40.15 12.26 -15.57
CA GLU A 767 41.35 12.53 -16.36
C GLU A 767 41.15 13.82 -17.13
N THR A 768 42.19 14.63 -17.25
CA THR A 768 42.15 15.89 -18.02
C THR A 768 43.32 15.90 -18.99
N THR A 769 43.03 16.09 -20.27
CA THR A 769 44.04 16.28 -21.31
C THR A 769 43.91 17.68 -21.88
N LYS A 770 45.03 18.39 -22.02
CA LYS A 770 45.09 19.74 -22.59
C LYS A 770 45.82 19.68 -23.94
N ALA A 771 45.28 20.33 -24.95
CA ALA A 771 45.95 20.53 -26.23
C ALA A 771 45.62 21.91 -26.80
N MET A 772 46.46 22.39 -27.71
CA MET A 772 46.32 23.71 -28.34
C MET A 772 45.72 23.53 -29.73
N THR A 773 44.88 24.47 -30.16
CA THR A 773 44.39 24.52 -31.55
C THR A 773 45.53 24.85 -32.53
N ASP A 774 45.47 24.25 -33.73
CA ASP A 774 46.35 24.52 -34.86
C ASP A 774 46.03 25.85 -35.56
N ALA A 775 46.70 26.14 -36.69
CA ALA A 775 46.50 27.37 -37.45
C ALA A 775 45.08 27.50 -38.03
N GLU A 776 44.37 26.37 -38.16
CA GLU A 776 43.00 26.24 -38.62
C GLU A 776 41.99 26.24 -37.45
N GLY A 777 42.46 26.51 -36.23
CA GLY A 777 41.65 26.56 -35.02
C GLY A 777 41.18 25.19 -34.56
N VAL A 778 41.79 24.10 -35.03
CA VAL A 778 41.37 22.72 -34.78
C VAL A 778 42.29 22.06 -33.76
N VAL A 779 41.72 21.27 -32.86
CA VAL A 779 42.45 20.36 -31.98
C VAL A 779 41.79 18.99 -32.00
N ALA A 780 42.61 17.94 -31.95
CA ALA A 780 42.16 16.56 -31.91
C ALA A 780 42.67 15.85 -30.65
N PHE A 781 41.79 15.12 -29.99
CA PHE A 781 42.13 14.21 -28.90
C PHE A 781 41.83 12.78 -29.33
N GLU A 782 42.87 11.94 -29.30
CA GLU A 782 42.74 10.50 -29.51
C GLU A 782 42.84 9.80 -28.15
N LEU A 783 41.85 8.95 -27.86
CA LEU A 783 41.75 8.24 -26.59
C LEU A 783 41.52 6.76 -26.83
N GLN A 784 42.22 5.94 -26.04
CA GLN A 784 41.95 4.51 -25.96
C GLN A 784 41.18 4.22 -24.68
N MET A 785 39.93 3.78 -24.81
CA MET A 785 39.07 3.36 -23.72
C MET A 785 38.92 1.85 -23.71
N ASP A 786 39.08 1.24 -22.53
CA ASP A 786 38.80 -0.18 -22.31
C ASP A 786 37.29 -0.37 -22.06
N SER A 787 36.55 -0.66 -23.14
CA SER A 787 35.08 -0.76 -23.15
C SER A 787 34.54 -1.89 -22.27
N ASP A 788 35.36 -2.90 -21.93
CA ASP A 788 34.98 -3.98 -21.03
C ASP A 788 35.06 -3.60 -19.54
N LYS A 789 35.80 -2.53 -19.22
CA LYS A 789 36.16 -2.14 -17.84
C LYS A 789 35.31 -1.02 -17.25
N TYR A 790 34.76 -0.12 -18.06
CA TYR A 790 34.07 1.11 -17.61
C TYR A 790 32.57 1.13 -17.95
N VAL A 791 31.72 1.56 -17.00
CA VAL A 791 30.24 1.54 -17.12
C VAL A 791 29.66 2.86 -17.63
N TYR A 792 30.45 3.94 -17.58
CA TYR A 792 30.06 5.28 -18.04
C TYR A 792 31.31 6.10 -18.37
N SER A 793 31.31 6.79 -19.50
CA SER A 793 32.32 7.79 -19.88
C SER A 793 31.62 9.09 -20.27
N GLY A 794 31.80 10.15 -19.47
CA GLY A 794 31.35 11.50 -19.80
C GLY A 794 32.55 12.39 -20.09
N GLY A 795 32.54 13.09 -21.22
CA GLY A 795 33.56 14.08 -21.59
C GLY A 795 33.01 15.50 -21.47
N MET A 796 33.75 16.40 -20.85
CA MET A 796 33.46 17.84 -20.82
C MET A 796 34.62 18.57 -21.48
N ILE A 797 34.29 19.47 -22.39
CA ILE A 797 35.26 20.28 -23.13
C ILE A 797 35.19 21.69 -22.54
N GLU A 798 36.32 22.20 -22.09
CA GLU A 798 36.46 23.58 -21.63
C GLU A 798 37.47 24.30 -22.52
N CYS A 799 37.13 25.52 -22.92
CA CYS A 799 38.01 26.43 -23.62
C CYS A 799 38.24 27.61 -22.68
N ASP A 800 39.50 27.83 -22.30
CA ASP A 800 39.88 28.96 -21.43
C ASP A 800 40.28 30.10 -22.36
N LEU A 801 39.37 31.07 -22.53
CA LEU A 801 39.62 32.31 -23.26
C LEU A 801 39.81 33.40 -22.19
N GLU A 802 41.05 33.86 -21.99
CA GLU A 802 41.30 35.15 -21.34
C GLU A 802 40.93 36.30 -22.27
#